data_AF-A0A1S3J992-F1
#
_entry.id   AF-A0A1S3J992-F1
#
_cell.length_a   1.000
_cell.length_b   1.000
_cell.length_c   1.000
_cell.angle_alpha   90.00
_cell.angle_beta   90.00
_cell.angle_gamma   90.00
#
_symmetry.space_group_name_H-M   'P 1'
#
loop_
_entity.id
_entity.type
_entity.pdbx_description
1 polymer ?
#
loop_
_entity_poly.entity_id
_entity_poly.type
_entity_poly.pdbx_seq_one_letter_code
_entity_poly.pdbx_strand_id
1 'polypeptide(L)'
;MASVLPIVDSESKHDGILEQVWQRIVGSSEQAMTLLPDIIDCYSESHRHYHTIHHIINMLKLWSSHQQHLKQPLLVALAVIFHDVIYDPKRDDNEERSAEFFKKFAREMRLPSEESELVSGWIVLTKSHKTPVHATPGFYGKEDWHYLLDFDMAVLGWPDEDYEKYSDQIRQEYIHIPSEHFNSRRVQVLQSFLQIPNIYATKEFRDKFEVQARKNIQEEIRRLQNSLLKGEAILHATPFSCCVLPKFIQDPGNFLETLKDELLDQVFYQKNNDLYKFQQSNDLKKIHTPCVKMLCQFLYGDVLQWMREVTGIPLTDKVDLTCSRYDDTDVLLCHDDELDSRRIAFILYLVPPWKQSDGGALDLFDMDEHGQPKTVVKSVLPAWNNFAFFEVTPASFHQVAEVLTSDKTRLSVNGWFHGPTVPRSAPPYDELPRPLQKYVSVPEEFLYEWINPIYLDMEVQAEIQEKFENESEIQLQDFLKEEKYNAVMAALRTDSVKWNLQNSPLKRKYHSANEENLPEILKQCLTFFSSEAMFLILSNLTGLTLHRLANYNDNSDAVADRDENTKNMEESATKDNIASIKGKSQKDSFGGCQSSNDSDASDNNSAKRQKLDPDKETQATGNKIACSTDRVAQAEKRYPDDECFTGNPRCRVEVRSWSHGCYTLMHDIDAEKSDYALDAMLFYNCKGWKQEYGGYTSYVAKGEDEELLTVNPMENCLALVYRDKDTMRFVKHINHKIQEMPDGSVYYDISAVYYE
;
A
#
# COMPACT_ATOMS: atom_id res chain seq x y z
N MET A 1 -39.09 -41.18 4.93
CA MET A 1 -38.66 -39.91 5.55
C MET A 1 -38.40 -38.92 4.43
N ALA A 2 -39.03 -37.75 4.48
CA ALA A 2 -38.91 -36.75 3.42
C ALA A 2 -37.46 -36.24 3.34
N SER A 3 -36.92 -36.11 2.13
CA SER A 3 -35.65 -35.42 1.88
C SER A 3 -35.74 -33.99 2.41
N VAL A 4 -34.86 -33.63 3.34
CA VAL A 4 -34.83 -32.27 3.87
C VAL A 4 -34.21 -31.37 2.80
N LEU A 5 -34.98 -30.39 2.32
CA LEU A 5 -34.53 -29.40 1.35
C LEU A 5 -33.53 -28.41 1.99
N PRO A 6 -32.57 -27.87 1.22
CA PRO A 6 -31.54 -26.96 1.73
C PRO A 6 -32.13 -25.71 2.40
N ILE A 7 -31.39 -25.15 3.37
CA ILE A 7 -31.69 -23.83 3.95
C ILE A 7 -31.59 -22.80 2.82
N VAL A 8 -32.67 -22.04 2.58
CA VAL A 8 -32.66 -20.93 1.63
C VAL A 8 -32.17 -19.70 2.38
N ASP A 9 -31.03 -19.14 1.99
CA ASP A 9 -30.58 -17.83 2.49
C ASP A 9 -31.61 -16.78 2.04
N SER A 10 -32.55 -16.48 2.93
CA SER A 10 -33.34 -15.25 2.87
C SER A 10 -32.81 -14.30 3.93
N GLU A 11 -32.95 -12.99 3.73
CA GLU A 11 -32.52 -11.88 4.60
C GLU A 11 -33.12 -11.87 6.03
N SER A 12 -33.52 -13.03 6.58
CA SER A 12 -34.03 -13.16 7.93
C SER A 12 -32.90 -13.08 8.97
N LYS A 13 -33.15 -12.37 10.07
CA LYS A 13 -32.33 -12.34 11.29
C LYS A 13 -31.90 -13.75 11.71
N HIS A 14 -30.72 -13.86 12.32
CA HIS A 14 -30.09 -15.12 12.77
C HIS A 14 -31.08 -16.14 13.39
N ASP A 15 -32.01 -15.68 14.21
CA ASP A 15 -33.03 -16.51 14.88
C ASP A 15 -33.90 -17.33 13.91
N GLY A 16 -34.14 -16.82 12.70
CA GLY A 16 -35.01 -17.46 11.70
C GLY A 16 -34.47 -18.79 11.13
N ILE A 17 -33.15 -19.00 11.11
CA ILE A 17 -32.57 -20.28 10.65
C ILE A 17 -32.77 -21.36 11.71
N LEU A 18 -32.50 -21.04 12.99
CA LEU A 18 -32.70 -21.98 14.09
C LEU A 18 -34.17 -22.35 14.22
N GLU A 19 -35.09 -21.38 14.15
CA GLU A 19 -36.54 -21.63 14.16
C GLU A 19 -37.00 -22.56 13.04
N GLN A 20 -36.51 -22.35 11.81
CA GLN A 20 -36.85 -23.20 10.67
C GLN A 20 -36.36 -24.63 10.85
N VAL A 21 -35.12 -24.81 11.33
CA VAL A 21 -34.57 -26.14 11.59
C VAL A 21 -35.32 -26.79 12.76
N TRP A 22 -35.61 -26.05 13.83
CA TRP A 22 -36.35 -26.52 14.98
C TRP A 22 -37.74 -27.03 14.59
N GLN A 23 -38.52 -26.23 13.86
CA GLN A 23 -39.84 -26.61 13.34
C GLN A 23 -39.78 -27.88 12.48
N ARG A 24 -38.72 -28.07 11.69
CA ARG A 24 -38.54 -29.29 10.88
C ARG A 24 -38.23 -30.52 11.73
N ILE A 25 -37.52 -30.36 12.85
CA ILE A 25 -37.17 -31.45 13.77
C ILE A 25 -38.40 -31.85 14.60
N VAL A 26 -39.12 -30.89 15.18
CA VAL A 26 -40.17 -31.14 16.16
C VAL A 26 -41.59 -31.14 15.59
N GLY A 27 -41.74 -30.75 14.31
CA GLY A 27 -43.03 -30.65 13.63
C GLY A 27 -43.95 -29.61 14.27
N SER A 28 -45.25 -29.94 14.36
CA SER A 28 -46.29 -29.08 14.96
C SER A 28 -46.48 -29.31 16.48
N SER A 29 -45.48 -29.84 17.18
CA SER A 29 -45.57 -30.06 18.63
C SER A 29 -45.56 -28.73 19.37
N GLU A 30 -46.71 -28.28 19.88
CA GLU A 30 -46.81 -27.05 20.68
C GLU A 30 -45.87 -27.06 21.88
N GLN A 31 -45.73 -28.21 22.56
CA GLN A 31 -44.82 -28.38 23.70
C GLN A 31 -43.34 -28.22 23.32
N ALA A 32 -42.94 -28.66 22.12
CA ALA A 32 -41.57 -28.48 21.65
C ALA A 32 -41.28 -27.04 21.24
N MET A 33 -42.28 -26.36 20.67
CA MET A 33 -42.17 -24.98 20.26
C MET A 33 -42.06 -24.03 21.47
N THR A 34 -42.62 -24.40 22.64
CA THR A 34 -42.45 -23.63 23.87
C THR A 34 -41.05 -23.69 24.47
N LEU A 35 -40.21 -24.67 24.08
CA LEU A 35 -38.85 -24.82 24.62
C LEU A 35 -37.80 -24.01 23.83
N LEU A 36 -38.10 -23.65 22.58
CA LEU A 36 -37.15 -22.91 21.75
C LEU A 36 -36.73 -21.57 22.38
N PRO A 37 -37.63 -20.75 22.96
CA PRO A 37 -37.24 -19.55 23.69
C PRO A 37 -36.25 -19.83 24.83
N ASP A 38 -36.46 -20.89 25.62
CA ASP A 38 -35.55 -21.25 26.72
C ASP A 38 -34.15 -21.61 26.19
N ILE A 39 -34.07 -22.31 25.05
CA ILE A 39 -32.79 -22.63 24.39
C ILE A 39 -32.11 -21.34 23.89
N ILE A 40 -32.87 -20.45 23.26
CA ILE A 40 -32.36 -19.15 22.78
C ILE A 40 -31.84 -18.31 23.95
N ASP A 41 -32.57 -18.27 25.06
CA ASP A 41 -32.17 -17.56 26.28
C ASP A 41 -30.86 -18.11 26.84
N CYS A 42 -30.68 -19.43 26.88
CA CYS A 42 -29.42 -20.06 27.27
C CYS A 42 -28.24 -19.60 26.39
N TYR A 43 -28.41 -19.54 25.06
CA TYR A 43 -27.35 -19.06 24.16
C TYR A 43 -27.18 -17.53 24.14
N SER A 44 -28.06 -16.79 24.83
CA SER A 44 -28.05 -15.33 24.94
C SER A 44 -27.49 -14.82 26.28
N GLU A 45 -26.99 -15.72 27.13
CA GLU A 45 -26.37 -15.35 28.41
C GLU A 45 -25.17 -14.42 28.21
N SER A 46 -25.05 -13.38 29.02
CA SER A 46 -24.11 -12.27 28.80
C SER A 46 -22.63 -12.64 28.93
N HIS A 47 -22.30 -13.79 29.51
CA HIS A 47 -20.92 -14.30 29.59
C HIS A 47 -20.48 -15.09 28.35
N ARG A 48 -21.40 -15.40 27.42
CA ARG A 48 -21.09 -16.10 26.17
C ARG A 48 -20.67 -15.10 25.11
N HIS A 49 -19.50 -15.31 24.53
CA HIS A 49 -18.99 -14.45 23.45
C HIS A 49 -18.79 -15.24 22.16
N TYR A 50 -18.36 -16.49 22.24
CA TYR A 50 -18.26 -17.41 21.11
C TYR A 50 -19.42 -18.41 21.11
N HIS A 51 -19.69 -19.06 22.25
CA HIS A 51 -20.69 -20.12 22.39
C HIS A 51 -22.11 -19.55 22.45
N THR A 52 -22.51 -18.84 21.39
CA THR A 52 -23.76 -18.11 21.22
C THR A 52 -24.63 -18.76 20.14
N ILE A 53 -25.83 -18.22 19.90
CA ILE A 53 -26.71 -18.70 18.82
C ILE A 53 -26.04 -18.64 17.44
N HIS A 54 -25.10 -17.71 17.23
CA HIS A 54 -24.36 -17.58 15.98
C HIS A 54 -23.48 -18.82 15.70
N HIS A 55 -22.83 -19.37 16.74
CA HIS A 55 -22.05 -20.60 16.63
C HIS A 55 -22.94 -21.78 16.23
N ILE A 56 -24.10 -21.93 16.86
CA ILE A 56 -25.08 -22.99 16.54
C ILE A 56 -25.58 -22.86 15.08
N ILE A 57 -25.87 -21.64 14.62
CA ILE A 57 -26.29 -21.41 13.23
C ILE A 57 -25.19 -21.80 12.25
N ASN A 58 -23.92 -21.50 12.55
CA ASN A 58 -22.80 -21.89 11.69
C ASN A 58 -22.69 -23.41 11.57
N MET A 59 -22.83 -24.13 12.70
CA MET A 59 -22.90 -25.59 12.68
C MET A 59 -24.12 -26.11 11.91
N LEU A 60 -25.29 -25.49 12.05
CA LEU A 60 -26.51 -25.88 11.31
C LEU A 60 -26.40 -25.65 9.80
N LYS A 61 -25.67 -24.63 9.35
CA LYS A 61 -25.34 -24.42 7.93
C LYS A 61 -24.43 -25.54 7.39
N LEU A 62 -23.42 -25.94 8.16
CA LEU A 62 -22.57 -27.08 7.82
C LEU A 62 -23.37 -28.39 7.80
N TRP A 63 -24.21 -28.63 8.81
CA TRP A 63 -25.14 -29.75 8.83
C TRP A 63 -26.04 -29.78 7.60
N SER A 64 -26.68 -28.65 7.24
CA SER A 64 -27.59 -28.59 6.10
C SER A 64 -26.90 -28.89 4.76
N SER A 65 -25.63 -28.54 4.62
CA SER A 65 -24.86 -28.78 3.38
C SER A 65 -24.28 -30.20 3.29
N HIS A 66 -24.29 -30.96 4.39
CA HIS A 66 -23.70 -32.29 4.48
C HIS A 66 -24.70 -33.39 4.84
N GLN A 67 -26.01 -33.12 4.81
CA GLN A 67 -27.04 -34.11 5.19
C GLN A 67 -26.94 -35.43 4.43
N GLN A 68 -26.53 -35.40 3.17
CA GLN A 68 -26.33 -36.59 2.33
C GLN A 68 -25.26 -37.55 2.86
N HIS A 69 -24.37 -37.08 3.74
CA HIS A 69 -23.31 -37.88 4.36
C HIS A 69 -23.71 -38.42 5.75
N LEU A 70 -24.83 -37.97 6.31
CA LEU A 70 -25.29 -38.32 7.64
C LEU A 70 -26.28 -39.50 7.58
N LYS A 71 -26.10 -40.47 8.47
CA LYS A 71 -27.01 -41.62 8.62
C LYS A 71 -28.31 -41.20 9.31
N GLN A 72 -28.21 -40.34 10.32
CA GLN A 72 -29.33 -39.80 11.08
C GLN A 72 -29.28 -38.27 11.16
N PRO A 73 -29.54 -37.54 10.05
CA PRO A 73 -29.41 -36.09 9.99
C PRO A 73 -30.17 -35.35 11.10
N LEU A 74 -31.39 -35.77 11.44
CA LEU A 74 -32.19 -35.09 12.47
C LEU A 74 -31.59 -35.24 13.88
N LEU A 75 -31.01 -36.40 14.20
CA LEU A 75 -30.35 -36.61 15.49
C LEU A 75 -29.06 -35.79 15.60
N VAL A 76 -28.32 -35.65 14.49
CA VAL A 76 -27.15 -34.76 14.45
C VAL A 76 -27.56 -33.31 14.68
N ALA A 77 -28.66 -32.86 14.06
CA ALA A 77 -29.17 -31.50 14.30
C ALA A 77 -29.57 -31.26 15.76
N LEU A 78 -30.19 -32.25 16.41
CA LEU A 78 -30.45 -32.21 17.85
C LEU A 78 -29.14 -32.12 18.65
N ALA A 79 -28.14 -32.94 18.34
CA ALA A 79 -26.84 -32.84 19.01
C ALA A 79 -26.21 -31.45 18.83
N VAL A 80 -26.24 -30.88 17.62
CA VAL A 80 -25.76 -29.51 17.33
C VAL A 80 -26.47 -28.49 18.23
N ILE A 81 -27.80 -28.51 18.29
CA ILE A 81 -28.57 -27.52 19.05
C ILE A 81 -28.32 -27.64 20.56
N PHE A 82 -28.10 -28.84 21.06
CA PHE A 82 -28.04 -29.08 22.50
C PHE A 82 -26.63 -29.18 23.08
N HIS A 83 -25.56 -29.35 22.30
CA HIS A 83 -24.25 -29.70 22.87
C HIS A 83 -23.70 -28.69 23.89
N ASP A 84 -23.91 -27.39 23.67
CA ASP A 84 -23.50 -26.28 24.55
C ASP A 84 -24.68 -25.47 25.10
N VAL A 85 -25.86 -26.08 25.17
CA VAL A 85 -27.05 -25.40 25.72
C VAL A 85 -26.81 -24.98 27.17
N ILE A 86 -26.04 -25.76 27.94
CA ILE A 86 -25.48 -25.35 29.22
C ILE A 86 -23.99 -25.10 29.05
N TYR A 87 -23.53 -23.87 29.30
CA TYR A 87 -22.12 -23.51 29.21
C TYR A 87 -21.75 -22.44 30.25
N ASP A 88 -20.82 -22.78 31.12
CA ASP A 88 -20.13 -21.86 32.00
C ASP A 88 -18.62 -22.14 31.91
N PRO A 89 -17.78 -21.17 31.49
CA PRO A 89 -16.34 -21.38 31.30
C PRO A 89 -15.59 -21.66 32.63
N LYS A 90 -16.27 -21.57 33.78
CA LYS A 90 -15.72 -21.93 35.10
C LYS A 90 -16.01 -23.38 35.51
N ARG A 91 -16.75 -24.12 34.70
CA ARG A 91 -17.16 -25.50 34.96
C ARG A 91 -16.49 -26.47 33.99
N ASP A 92 -16.41 -27.72 34.41
CA ASP A 92 -15.84 -28.84 33.65
C ASP A 92 -16.87 -29.92 33.32
N ASP A 93 -18.17 -29.69 33.60
CA ASP A 93 -19.27 -30.65 33.40
C ASP A 93 -20.37 -30.11 32.45
N ASN A 94 -20.03 -29.15 31.60
CA ASN A 94 -20.98 -28.47 30.71
C ASN A 94 -21.66 -29.47 29.76
N GLU A 95 -20.90 -30.33 29.11
CA GLU A 95 -21.41 -31.29 28.13
C GLU A 95 -22.31 -32.35 28.79
N GLU A 96 -21.95 -32.84 29.98
CA GLU A 96 -22.80 -33.75 30.75
C GLU A 96 -24.14 -33.09 31.15
N ARG A 97 -24.12 -31.80 31.53
CA ARG A 97 -25.33 -31.06 31.88
C ARG A 97 -26.19 -30.74 30.66
N SER A 98 -25.58 -30.39 29.53
CA SER A 98 -26.24 -30.25 28.23
C SER A 98 -26.90 -31.55 27.80
N ALA A 99 -26.22 -32.68 27.97
CA ALA A 99 -26.76 -34.00 27.69
C ALA A 99 -27.97 -34.34 28.57
N GLU A 100 -27.94 -34.03 29.87
CA GLU A 100 -29.09 -34.22 30.77
C GLU A 100 -30.26 -33.28 30.44
N PHE A 101 -29.97 -32.03 30.04
CA PHE A 101 -30.98 -31.11 29.53
C PHE A 101 -31.67 -31.70 28.29
N PHE A 102 -30.88 -32.26 27.36
CA PHE A 102 -31.41 -32.98 26.21
C PHE A 102 -32.22 -34.22 26.60
N LYS A 103 -31.78 -35.03 27.58
CA LYS A 103 -32.55 -36.20 28.06
C LYS A 103 -33.92 -35.79 28.62
N LYS A 104 -34.01 -34.65 29.29
CA LYS A 104 -35.29 -34.11 29.76
C LYS A 104 -36.20 -33.79 28.56
N PHE A 105 -35.69 -33.06 27.58
CA PHE A 105 -36.40 -32.77 26.33
C PHE A 105 -36.85 -34.04 25.60
N ALA A 106 -35.95 -35.03 25.46
CA ALA A 106 -36.24 -36.30 24.80
C ALA A 106 -37.39 -37.08 25.47
N ARG A 107 -37.47 -37.05 26.81
CA ARG A 107 -38.59 -37.65 27.58
C ARG A 107 -39.91 -36.92 27.32
N GLU A 108 -39.89 -35.59 27.31
CA GLU A 108 -41.07 -34.75 27.05
C GLU A 108 -41.60 -34.97 25.62
N MET A 109 -40.67 -35.10 24.66
CA MET A 109 -40.96 -35.37 23.24
C MET A 109 -41.21 -36.85 22.91
N ARG A 110 -41.08 -37.74 23.90
CA ARG A 110 -41.22 -39.20 23.74
C ARG A 110 -40.33 -39.77 22.64
N LEU A 111 -39.11 -39.25 22.50
CA LEU A 111 -38.11 -39.83 21.63
C LEU A 111 -37.78 -41.26 22.10
N PRO A 112 -37.53 -42.20 21.17
CA PRO A 112 -37.07 -43.55 21.53
C PRO A 112 -35.84 -43.49 22.43
N SER A 113 -35.80 -44.37 23.45
CA SER A 113 -34.69 -44.38 24.41
C SER A 113 -33.32 -44.58 23.74
N GLU A 114 -33.26 -45.31 22.63
CA GLU A 114 -32.04 -45.52 21.87
C GLU A 114 -31.54 -44.23 21.22
N GLU A 115 -32.43 -43.45 20.60
CA GLU A 115 -32.10 -42.15 20.00
C GLU A 115 -31.69 -41.13 21.07
N SER A 116 -32.38 -41.14 22.22
CA SER A 116 -32.04 -40.28 23.35
C SER A 116 -30.62 -40.56 23.87
N GLU A 117 -30.25 -41.83 24.05
CA GLU A 117 -28.92 -42.18 24.54
C GLU A 117 -27.83 -41.93 23.48
N LEU A 118 -28.14 -42.11 22.19
CA LEU A 118 -27.22 -41.77 21.10
C LEU A 118 -26.86 -40.29 21.08
N VAL A 119 -27.86 -39.40 21.06
CA VAL A 119 -27.62 -37.94 21.01
C VAL A 119 -26.93 -37.47 22.28
N SER A 120 -27.35 -37.94 23.46
CA SER A 120 -26.65 -37.63 24.72
C SER A 120 -25.18 -38.07 24.69
N GLY A 121 -24.89 -39.25 24.14
CA GLY A 121 -23.52 -39.74 23.98
C GLY A 121 -22.70 -38.87 23.03
N TRP A 122 -23.30 -38.37 21.94
CA TRP A 122 -22.63 -37.46 21.01
C TRP A 122 -22.36 -36.08 21.61
N ILE A 123 -23.30 -35.56 22.41
CA ILE A 123 -23.09 -34.31 23.17
C ILE A 123 -21.91 -34.48 24.14
N VAL A 124 -21.89 -35.54 24.94
CA VAL A 124 -20.76 -35.78 25.88
C VAL A 124 -19.43 -35.96 25.13
N LEU A 125 -19.45 -36.47 23.90
CA LEU A 125 -18.24 -36.67 23.10
C LEU A 125 -17.58 -35.34 22.69
N THR A 126 -18.34 -34.24 22.56
CA THR A 126 -17.79 -32.92 22.17
C THR A 126 -16.73 -32.46 23.16
N LYS A 127 -16.86 -32.75 24.45
CA LYS A 127 -15.86 -32.43 25.50
C LYS A 127 -14.40 -32.76 25.16
N SER A 128 -14.19 -33.86 24.44
CA SER A 128 -12.84 -34.33 24.10
C SER A 128 -12.40 -33.98 22.68
N HIS A 129 -13.36 -33.69 21.81
CA HIS A 129 -13.22 -33.60 20.34
C HIS A 129 -12.36 -34.70 19.71
N LYS A 130 -12.31 -35.90 20.30
CA LYS A 130 -11.36 -36.94 19.91
C LYS A 130 -12.03 -38.29 19.75
N THR A 131 -11.63 -38.97 18.68
CA THR A 131 -11.96 -40.37 18.37
C THR A 131 -10.69 -41.07 17.88
N PRO A 132 -10.66 -42.42 17.79
CA PRO A 132 -9.50 -43.15 17.26
C PRO A 132 -9.07 -42.70 15.85
N VAL A 133 -9.99 -42.17 15.04
CA VAL A 133 -9.68 -41.63 13.70
C VAL A 133 -8.72 -40.45 13.76
N HIS A 134 -8.90 -39.54 14.72
CA HIS A 134 -8.03 -38.36 14.87
C HIS A 134 -6.59 -38.75 15.18
N ALA A 135 -6.40 -39.84 15.92
CA ALA A 135 -5.10 -40.37 16.33
C ALA A 135 -4.44 -41.28 15.29
N THR A 136 -5.14 -41.67 14.22
CA THR A 136 -4.63 -42.67 13.25
C THR A 136 -4.39 -42.04 11.87
N PRO A 137 -3.12 -41.87 11.43
CA PRO A 137 -2.81 -41.25 10.15
C PRO A 137 -3.46 -41.99 8.96
N GLY A 138 -4.04 -41.24 8.02
CA GLY A 138 -4.63 -41.81 6.80
C GLY A 138 -5.99 -42.48 6.97
N PHE A 139 -6.57 -42.49 8.17
CA PHE A 139 -7.94 -42.96 8.40
C PHE A 139 -8.94 -41.81 8.35
N TYR A 140 -10.16 -42.12 7.91
CA TYR A 140 -11.27 -41.18 7.80
C TYR A 140 -12.50 -41.73 8.55
N GLY A 141 -13.14 -40.84 9.29
CA GLY A 141 -14.41 -41.09 9.97
C GLY A 141 -15.56 -41.06 8.98
N LYS A 142 -16.58 -41.90 9.21
CA LYS A 142 -17.80 -41.99 8.38
C LYS A 142 -19.07 -42.06 9.22
N GLU A 143 -18.95 -41.71 10.49
CA GLU A 143 -20.04 -41.84 11.46
C GLU A 143 -20.55 -40.44 11.78
N ASP A 144 -21.82 -40.35 12.17
CA ASP A 144 -22.50 -39.06 12.38
C ASP A 144 -21.81 -38.17 13.41
N TRP A 145 -21.25 -38.76 14.47
CA TRP A 145 -20.48 -38.03 15.46
C TRP A 145 -19.15 -37.49 14.92
N HIS A 146 -18.55 -38.10 13.89
CA HIS A 146 -17.37 -37.53 13.25
C HIS A 146 -17.70 -36.21 12.56
N TYR A 147 -18.86 -36.14 11.88
CA TYR A 147 -19.33 -34.90 11.28
C TYR A 147 -19.72 -33.86 12.34
N LEU A 148 -20.38 -34.27 13.43
CA LEU A 148 -20.70 -33.37 14.54
C LEU A 148 -19.45 -32.68 15.10
N LEU A 149 -18.41 -33.46 15.40
CA LEU A 149 -17.13 -32.93 15.91
C LEU A 149 -16.46 -32.01 14.88
N ASP A 150 -16.48 -32.39 13.60
CA ASP A 150 -15.91 -31.57 12.53
C ASP A 150 -16.68 -30.25 12.32
N PHE A 151 -18.00 -30.23 12.52
CA PHE A 151 -18.82 -29.02 12.44
C PHE A 151 -18.44 -28.02 13.54
N ASP A 152 -18.24 -28.52 14.75
CA ASP A 152 -17.86 -27.72 15.92
C ASP A 152 -16.44 -27.14 15.73
N MET A 153 -15.51 -28.00 15.33
CA MET A 153 -14.10 -27.64 15.12
C MET A 153 -13.83 -26.91 13.80
N ALA A 154 -14.84 -26.71 12.94
CA ALA A 154 -14.70 -26.05 11.63
C ALA A 154 -14.13 -24.63 11.76
N VAL A 155 -14.42 -23.96 12.88
CA VAL A 155 -13.90 -22.62 13.22
C VAL A 155 -12.38 -22.55 13.12
N LEU A 156 -11.66 -23.64 13.41
CA LEU A 156 -10.21 -23.62 13.37
C LEU A 156 -9.67 -23.35 11.95
N GLY A 157 -10.37 -23.80 10.92
CA GLY A 157 -9.99 -23.61 9.51
C GLY A 157 -10.64 -22.41 8.83
N TRP A 158 -11.25 -21.48 9.57
CA TRP A 158 -11.78 -20.24 8.99
C TRP A 158 -10.68 -19.33 8.43
N PRO A 159 -11.01 -18.37 7.54
CA PRO A 159 -10.09 -17.34 7.10
C PRO A 159 -9.46 -16.59 8.28
N ASP A 160 -8.22 -16.11 8.11
CA ASP A 160 -7.39 -15.53 9.17
C ASP A 160 -8.16 -14.48 10.01
N GLU A 161 -8.87 -13.55 9.38
CA GLU A 161 -9.62 -12.48 10.05
C GLU A 161 -10.77 -12.99 10.95
N ASP A 162 -11.50 -14.01 10.51
CA ASP A 162 -12.61 -14.57 11.28
C ASP A 162 -12.12 -15.49 12.40
N TYR A 163 -11.00 -16.19 12.19
CA TYR A 163 -10.33 -16.94 13.24
C TYR A 163 -9.81 -16.02 14.36
N GLU A 164 -9.30 -14.84 14.03
CA GLU A 164 -8.89 -13.86 15.04
C GLU A 164 -10.05 -13.38 15.90
N LYS A 165 -11.20 -13.06 15.28
CA LYS A 165 -12.43 -12.71 16.03
C LYS A 165 -12.86 -13.83 16.97
N TYR A 166 -12.80 -15.08 16.50
CA TYR A 166 -13.05 -16.27 17.34
C TYR A 166 -12.08 -16.33 18.54
N SER A 167 -10.77 -16.17 18.31
CA SER A 167 -9.76 -16.21 19.38
C SER A 167 -10.00 -15.09 20.41
N ASP A 168 -10.35 -13.88 19.96
CA ASP A 168 -10.72 -12.75 20.82
C ASP A 168 -12.00 -13.05 21.64
N GLN A 169 -13.04 -13.63 21.02
CA GLN A 169 -14.27 -14.03 21.72
C GLN A 169 -14.00 -15.09 22.79
N ILE A 170 -13.19 -16.11 22.50
CA ILE A 170 -12.76 -17.10 23.50
C ILE A 170 -11.99 -16.41 24.63
N ARG A 171 -11.11 -15.45 24.32
CA ARG A 171 -10.40 -14.69 25.37
C ARG A 171 -11.37 -13.96 26.31
N GLN A 172 -12.48 -13.42 25.80
CA GLN A 172 -13.50 -12.74 26.61
C GLN A 172 -14.24 -13.70 27.55
N GLU A 173 -14.60 -14.91 27.11
CA GLU A 173 -15.25 -15.91 27.99
C GLU A 173 -14.34 -16.29 29.19
N TYR A 174 -13.04 -16.32 28.94
CA TYR A 174 -12.03 -16.60 29.96
C TYR A 174 -11.40 -15.34 30.57
N ILE A 175 -12.01 -14.16 30.44
CA ILE A 175 -11.44 -12.89 30.93
C ILE A 175 -11.13 -12.91 32.44
N HIS A 176 -11.88 -13.73 33.18
CA HIS A 176 -11.70 -13.98 34.61
C HIS A 176 -10.38 -14.72 34.96
N ILE A 177 -9.71 -15.34 33.98
CA ILE A 177 -8.38 -15.96 34.13
C ILE A 177 -7.32 -14.91 33.78
N PRO A 178 -6.28 -14.72 34.62
CA PRO A 178 -5.15 -13.84 34.31
C PRO A 178 -4.50 -14.22 32.98
N SER A 179 -4.15 -13.23 32.16
CA SER A 179 -3.71 -13.44 30.78
C SER A 179 -2.52 -14.38 30.66
N GLU A 180 -1.54 -14.35 31.57
CA GLU A 180 -0.40 -15.30 31.55
C GLU A 180 -0.86 -16.75 31.70
N HIS A 181 -1.78 -17.02 32.63
CA HIS A 181 -2.33 -18.36 32.84
C HIS A 181 -3.19 -18.81 31.66
N PHE A 182 -4.07 -17.92 31.15
CA PHE A 182 -4.87 -18.22 29.97
C PHE A 182 -3.99 -18.52 28.76
N ASN A 183 -3.03 -17.65 28.44
CA ASN A 183 -2.15 -17.82 27.28
C ASN A 183 -1.34 -19.12 27.38
N SER A 184 -0.79 -19.44 28.55
CA SER A 184 -0.05 -20.69 28.80
C SER A 184 -0.93 -21.92 28.55
N ARG A 185 -2.15 -21.92 29.09
CA ARG A 185 -3.11 -23.03 28.90
C ARG A 185 -3.63 -23.14 27.47
N ARG A 186 -3.95 -22.00 26.84
CA ARG A 186 -4.41 -21.95 25.45
C ARG A 186 -3.33 -22.48 24.50
N VAL A 187 -2.07 -22.11 24.70
CA VAL A 187 -0.93 -22.69 23.96
C VAL A 187 -0.88 -24.21 24.12
N GLN A 188 -1.04 -24.75 25.33
CA GLN A 188 -1.05 -26.20 25.55
C GLN A 188 -2.18 -26.90 24.78
N VAL A 189 -3.40 -26.34 24.82
CA VAL A 189 -4.56 -26.88 24.09
C VAL A 189 -4.29 -26.88 22.59
N LEU A 190 -3.85 -25.75 22.04
CA LEU A 190 -3.53 -25.56 20.63
C LEU A 190 -2.40 -26.49 20.15
N GLN A 191 -1.34 -26.63 20.94
CA GLN A 191 -0.25 -27.57 20.65
C GLN A 191 -0.74 -29.01 20.59
N SER A 192 -1.72 -29.39 21.41
CA SER A 192 -2.28 -30.74 21.38
C SER A 192 -2.98 -31.05 20.04
N PHE A 193 -3.55 -30.05 19.36
CA PHE A 193 -4.10 -30.19 18.01
C PHE A 193 -3.02 -30.35 16.94
N LEU A 194 -1.86 -29.70 17.09
CA LEU A 194 -0.75 -29.89 16.16
C LEU A 194 -0.10 -31.28 16.29
N GLN A 195 -0.21 -31.90 17.46
CA GLN A 195 0.33 -33.24 17.73
C GLN A 195 -0.54 -34.38 17.20
N ILE A 196 -1.84 -34.16 16.96
CA ILE A 196 -2.70 -35.19 16.37
C ILE A 196 -2.54 -35.25 14.84
N PRO A 197 -2.50 -36.45 14.25
CA PRO A 197 -2.36 -36.62 12.80
C PRO A 197 -3.45 -35.94 11.97
N ASN A 198 -4.68 -35.96 12.47
CA ASN A 198 -5.84 -35.40 11.77
C ASN A 198 -6.63 -34.52 12.73
N ILE A 199 -6.73 -33.22 12.45
CA ILE A 199 -7.58 -32.30 13.23
C ILE A 199 -9.05 -32.59 12.91
N TYR A 200 -9.35 -32.87 11.64
CA TYR A 200 -10.69 -33.23 11.18
C TYR A 200 -10.80 -34.73 10.89
N ALA A 201 -11.86 -35.37 11.39
CA ALA A 201 -12.09 -36.80 11.25
C ALA A 201 -12.51 -37.20 9.83
N THR A 202 -13.39 -36.43 9.20
CA THR A 202 -13.96 -36.72 7.88
C THR A 202 -13.03 -36.24 6.76
N LYS A 203 -13.19 -36.83 5.57
CA LYS A 203 -12.31 -36.51 4.43
C LYS A 203 -12.58 -35.09 3.92
N GLU A 204 -13.85 -34.74 3.83
CA GLU A 204 -14.37 -33.49 3.28
C GLU A 204 -13.87 -32.29 4.08
N PHE A 205 -13.93 -32.36 5.42
CA PHE A 205 -13.46 -31.30 6.30
C PHE A 205 -11.94 -31.23 6.35
N ARG A 206 -11.26 -32.39 6.33
CA ARG A 206 -9.80 -32.42 6.28
C ARG A 206 -9.26 -31.73 5.03
N ASP A 207 -9.80 -32.08 3.87
CA ASP A 207 -9.37 -31.48 2.59
C ASP A 207 -9.64 -29.97 2.55
N LYS A 208 -10.71 -29.51 3.19
CA LYS A 208 -11.13 -28.10 3.17
C LYS A 208 -10.43 -27.23 4.21
N PHE A 209 -10.24 -27.74 5.43
CA PHE A 209 -9.91 -26.91 6.60
C PHE A 209 -8.57 -27.25 7.25
N GLU A 210 -8.00 -28.43 7.06
CA GLU A 210 -6.84 -28.86 7.88
C GLU A 210 -5.60 -27.98 7.68
N VAL A 211 -5.27 -27.62 6.44
CA VAL A 211 -4.12 -26.75 6.14
C VAL A 211 -4.27 -25.38 6.79
N GLN A 212 -5.44 -24.76 6.63
CA GLN A 212 -5.75 -23.46 7.20
C GLN A 212 -5.80 -23.53 8.74
N ALA A 213 -6.38 -24.58 9.31
CA ALA A 213 -6.43 -24.78 10.75
C ALA A 213 -5.05 -24.88 11.37
N ARG A 214 -4.14 -25.66 10.77
CA ARG A 214 -2.76 -25.76 11.26
C ARG A 214 -2.04 -24.41 11.19
N LYS A 215 -2.23 -23.64 10.11
CA LYS A 215 -1.69 -22.27 9.99
C LYS A 215 -2.22 -21.35 11.10
N ASN A 216 -3.53 -21.29 11.29
CA ASN A 216 -4.18 -20.47 12.31
C ASN A 216 -3.70 -20.82 13.73
N ILE A 217 -3.66 -22.12 14.05
CA ILE A 217 -3.19 -22.63 15.35
C ILE A 217 -1.72 -22.25 15.59
N GLN A 218 -0.85 -22.43 14.59
CA GLN A 218 0.57 -22.06 14.70
C GLN A 218 0.76 -20.56 14.94
N GLU A 219 -0.02 -19.73 14.25
CA GLU A 219 0.06 -18.27 14.38
C GLU A 219 -0.49 -17.78 15.72
N GLU A 220 -1.59 -18.35 16.21
CA GLU A 220 -2.10 -18.06 17.56
C GLU A 220 -1.10 -18.49 18.62
N ILE A 221 -0.49 -19.69 18.50
CA ILE A 221 0.57 -20.13 19.42
C ILE A 221 1.72 -19.12 19.42
N ARG A 222 2.19 -18.67 18.25
CA ARG A 222 3.28 -17.69 18.13
C ARG A 222 2.93 -16.39 18.86
N ARG A 223 1.73 -15.86 18.64
CA ARG A 223 1.23 -14.64 19.30
C ARG A 223 1.16 -14.80 20.82
N LEU A 224 0.60 -15.92 21.28
CA LEU A 224 0.46 -16.22 22.72
C LEU A 224 1.82 -16.47 23.37
N GLN A 225 2.74 -17.19 22.74
CA GLN A 225 4.09 -17.40 23.24
C GLN A 225 4.86 -16.08 23.33
N ASN A 226 4.77 -15.22 22.32
CA ASN A 226 5.36 -13.87 22.37
C ASN A 226 4.84 -13.07 23.56
N SER A 227 3.54 -13.18 23.87
CA SER A 227 2.97 -12.52 25.05
C SER A 227 3.42 -13.12 26.39
N LEU A 228 3.84 -14.40 26.40
CA LEU A 228 4.36 -15.12 27.56
C LEU A 228 5.86 -14.90 27.79
N LEU A 229 6.61 -14.48 26.77
CA LEU A 229 8.02 -14.12 26.90
C LEU A 229 8.15 -12.95 27.88
N LYS A 230 8.60 -13.25 29.10
CA LYS A 230 8.86 -12.30 30.17
C LYS A 230 10.14 -11.52 29.85
N GLY A 231 10.04 -10.50 29.01
CA GLY A 231 11.17 -9.57 28.77
C GLY A 231 12.46 -10.24 28.29
N GLU A 232 12.36 -11.43 27.69
CA GLU A 232 13.51 -12.06 27.04
C GLU A 232 13.80 -11.34 25.73
N ALA A 233 15.08 -11.03 25.50
CA ALA A 233 15.54 -10.40 24.28
C ALA A 233 15.26 -11.33 23.09
N ILE A 234 14.58 -10.80 22.06
CA ILE A 234 14.34 -11.51 20.81
C ILE A 234 15.40 -11.06 19.82
N LEU A 235 16.31 -11.96 19.45
CA LEU A 235 17.33 -11.69 18.44
C LEU A 235 16.94 -12.31 17.09
N HIS A 236 16.73 -11.46 16.09
CA HIS A 236 16.65 -11.86 14.69
C HIS A 236 18.05 -11.78 14.09
N ALA A 237 18.67 -12.92 13.80
CA ALA A 237 20.02 -12.97 13.23
C ALA A 237 20.04 -12.82 11.70
N THR A 238 18.88 -12.96 11.05
CA THR A 238 18.69 -12.86 9.60
C THR A 238 17.54 -11.91 9.31
N PRO A 239 17.62 -11.05 8.28
CA PRO A 239 18.69 -10.94 7.27
C PRO A 239 19.96 -10.25 7.79
N PHE A 240 19.84 -9.49 8.88
CA PHE A 240 20.93 -8.97 9.69
C PHE A 240 20.49 -8.96 11.16
N SER A 241 21.43 -8.72 12.07
CA SER A 241 21.17 -8.70 13.51
C SER A 241 20.24 -7.56 13.92
N CYS A 242 19.00 -7.89 14.24
CA CYS A 242 18.01 -6.99 14.83
C CYS A 242 17.51 -7.57 16.16
N CYS A 243 17.69 -6.82 17.24
CA CYS A 243 17.27 -7.20 18.58
C CYS A 243 16.02 -6.44 18.98
N VAL A 244 15.06 -7.13 19.60
CA VAL A 244 13.84 -6.56 20.17
C VAL A 244 13.78 -6.92 21.63
N LEU A 245 13.67 -5.92 22.49
CA LEU A 245 13.52 -6.05 23.94
C LEU A 245 12.07 -5.71 24.32
N PRO A 246 11.23 -6.70 24.63
CA PRO A 246 9.87 -6.45 25.08
C PRO A 246 9.87 -5.86 26.50
N LYS A 247 8.97 -4.90 26.76
CA LYS A 247 8.82 -4.26 28.07
C LYS A 247 10.14 -3.65 28.58
N PHE A 248 10.80 -2.89 27.71
CA PHE A 248 12.15 -2.38 27.90
C PHE A 248 12.30 -1.51 29.16
N ILE A 249 11.38 -0.56 29.37
CA ILE A 249 11.38 0.32 30.54
C ILE A 249 10.45 -0.27 31.60
N GLN A 250 10.97 -0.48 32.81
CA GLN A 250 10.11 -0.75 33.96
C GLN A 250 9.30 0.50 34.27
N ASP A 251 7.98 0.35 34.44
CA ASP A 251 7.04 1.47 34.49
C ASP A 251 6.35 1.62 35.86
N PRO A 252 7.10 1.88 36.95
CA PRO A 252 6.48 2.18 38.23
C PRO A 252 5.82 3.56 38.18
N GLY A 253 4.51 3.61 38.47
CA GLY A 253 3.80 4.89 38.59
C GLY A 253 3.36 5.52 37.27
N ASN A 254 3.19 4.73 36.21
CA ASN A 254 2.60 5.19 34.93
C ASN A 254 3.45 6.26 34.19
N PHE A 255 4.77 6.12 34.28
CA PHE A 255 5.73 6.98 33.60
C PHE A 255 5.56 6.92 32.08
N LEU A 256 5.37 5.73 31.50
CA LEU A 256 5.31 5.58 30.04
C LEU A 256 4.06 6.21 29.42
N GLU A 257 2.91 6.13 30.10
CA GLU A 257 1.70 6.84 29.67
C GLU A 257 1.91 8.35 29.74
N THR A 258 2.48 8.86 30.84
CA THR A 258 2.78 10.29 30.99
C THR A 258 3.79 10.76 29.92
N LEU A 259 4.81 9.95 29.63
CA LEU A 259 5.77 10.20 28.55
C LEU A 259 5.08 10.27 27.19
N LYS A 260 4.19 9.32 26.89
CA LYS A 260 3.42 9.29 25.63
C LYS A 260 2.59 10.57 25.48
N ASP A 261 1.90 10.99 26.53
CA ASP A 261 1.10 12.22 26.52
C ASP A 261 1.99 13.46 26.32
N GLU A 262 3.11 13.57 27.06
CA GLU A 262 4.09 14.65 26.88
C GLU A 262 4.65 14.71 25.45
N LEU A 263 4.88 13.55 24.81
CA LEU A 263 5.38 13.45 23.43
C LEU A 263 4.32 13.86 22.41
N LEU A 264 3.06 13.47 22.61
CA LEU A 264 1.94 13.84 21.72
C LEU A 264 1.61 15.33 21.79
N ASP A 265 1.88 15.98 22.93
CA ASP A 265 1.72 17.44 23.10
C ASP A 265 2.81 18.27 22.40
N GLN A 266 3.85 17.63 21.83
CA GLN A 266 4.91 18.33 21.11
C GLN A 266 4.46 18.79 19.71
N VAL A 267 5.17 19.78 19.18
CA VAL A 267 4.98 20.21 17.79
C VAL A 267 5.60 19.15 16.86
N PHE A 268 4.77 18.62 15.96
CA PHE A 268 5.19 17.73 14.88
C PHE A 268 5.20 18.47 13.55
N TYR A 269 6.23 18.22 12.75
CA TYR A 269 6.38 18.75 11.40
C TYR A 269 6.17 17.63 10.39
N GLN A 270 5.40 17.90 9.36
CA GLN A 270 5.21 16.95 8.26
C GLN A 270 6.54 16.76 7.52
N LYS A 271 6.93 15.50 7.36
CA LYS A 271 8.10 15.05 6.62
C LYS A 271 7.58 14.31 5.40
N ASN A 272 7.83 14.83 4.20
CA ASN A 272 7.35 14.24 2.96
C ASN A 272 8.39 14.43 1.86
N ASN A 273 8.88 13.34 1.29
CA ASN A 273 9.73 13.32 0.09
C ASN A 273 9.41 12.05 -0.71
N ASP A 274 10.27 11.61 -1.63
CA ASP A 274 10.10 10.33 -2.33
C ASP A 274 10.10 9.12 -1.38
N LEU A 275 11.03 9.09 -0.42
CA LEU A 275 11.29 7.97 0.48
C LEU A 275 10.22 7.80 1.57
N TYR A 276 9.65 8.89 2.08
CA TYR A 276 8.79 8.85 3.25
C TYR A 276 7.64 9.85 3.24
N LYS A 277 6.63 9.54 4.06
CA LYS A 277 5.60 10.46 4.51
C LYS A 277 5.26 10.10 5.95
N PHE A 278 5.56 11.00 6.89
CA PHE A 278 5.22 10.87 8.30
C PHE A 278 5.37 12.23 8.99
N GLN A 279 5.28 12.26 10.31
CA GLN A 279 5.48 13.48 11.07
C GLN A 279 6.55 13.30 12.14
N GLN A 280 7.38 14.33 12.36
CA GLN A 280 8.50 14.24 13.29
C GLN A 280 8.55 15.46 14.21
N SER A 281 8.89 15.22 15.47
CA SER A 281 9.14 16.30 16.43
C SER A 281 10.48 17.00 16.16
N ASN A 282 10.72 18.10 16.86
CA ASN A 282 12.10 18.58 17.06
C ASN A 282 12.94 17.51 17.80
N ASP A 283 14.28 17.67 17.75
CA ASP A 283 15.22 16.90 18.58
C ASP A 283 14.78 16.94 20.06
N LEU A 284 14.60 15.76 20.66
CA LEU A 284 14.10 15.61 22.02
C LEU A 284 15.06 16.21 23.08
N LYS A 285 16.34 16.45 22.75
CA LYS A 285 17.27 17.20 23.62
C LYS A 285 16.78 18.62 23.92
N LYS A 286 16.00 19.21 23.00
CA LYS A 286 15.46 20.57 23.12
C LYS A 286 14.15 20.61 23.92
N ILE A 287 13.62 19.45 24.29
CA ILE A 287 12.35 19.30 24.99
C ILE A 287 12.65 19.06 26.48
N HIS A 288 11.95 19.80 27.34
CA HIS A 288 12.27 19.87 28.77
C HIS A 288 11.11 19.47 29.67
N THR A 289 10.08 18.83 29.11
CA THR A 289 9.02 18.21 29.91
C THR A 289 9.63 17.09 30.77
N PRO A 290 9.09 16.85 31.99
CA PRO A 290 9.73 15.97 32.97
C PRO A 290 10.06 14.57 32.45
N CYS A 291 9.10 13.88 31.83
CA CYS A 291 9.29 12.50 31.39
C CYS A 291 10.21 12.40 30.17
N VAL A 292 10.09 13.32 29.21
CA VAL A 292 11.00 13.39 28.05
C VAL A 292 12.43 13.63 28.50
N LYS A 293 12.65 14.54 29.47
CA LYS A 293 13.98 14.79 30.03
C LYS A 293 14.56 13.55 30.72
N MET A 294 13.75 12.81 31.47
CA MET A 294 14.18 11.56 32.11
C MET A 294 14.51 10.48 31.08
N LEU A 295 13.69 10.32 30.03
CA LEU A 295 13.96 9.38 28.93
C LEU A 295 15.28 9.72 28.23
N CYS A 296 15.49 11.00 27.91
CA CYS A 296 16.75 11.49 27.37
C CYS A 296 17.92 11.08 28.27
N GLN A 297 17.88 11.41 29.56
CA GLN A 297 18.95 11.07 30.51
C GLN A 297 19.23 9.56 30.56
N PHE A 298 18.19 8.73 30.55
CA PHE A 298 18.31 7.28 30.49
C PHE A 298 18.99 6.80 29.20
N LEU A 299 18.62 7.35 28.04
CA LEU A 299 19.19 6.98 26.74
C LEU A 299 20.65 7.46 26.57
N TYR A 300 20.97 8.69 26.98
CA TYR A 300 22.34 9.25 26.91
C TYR A 300 23.29 8.65 27.95
N GLY A 301 22.77 8.15 29.06
CA GLY A 301 23.55 7.58 30.16
C GLY A 301 23.56 6.06 30.10
N ASP A 302 22.60 5.47 30.82
CA ASP A 302 22.56 4.03 31.10
C ASP A 302 22.48 3.18 29.82
N VAL A 303 21.59 3.54 28.88
CA VAL A 303 21.41 2.76 27.65
C VAL A 303 22.59 2.90 26.72
N LEU A 304 23.18 4.09 26.56
CA LEU A 304 24.39 4.26 25.74
C LEU A 304 25.55 3.41 26.28
N GLN A 305 25.78 3.42 27.59
CA GLN A 305 26.84 2.63 28.21
C GLN A 305 26.57 1.13 28.04
N TRP A 306 25.35 0.68 28.31
CA TRP A 306 24.94 -0.70 28.07
C TRP A 306 25.08 -1.10 26.59
N MET A 307 24.76 -0.19 25.66
CA MET A 307 24.84 -0.44 24.23
C MET A 307 26.28 -0.68 23.77
N ARG A 308 27.26 0.04 24.34
CA ARG A 308 28.70 -0.22 24.12
C ARG A 308 29.09 -1.62 24.58
N GLU A 309 28.59 -2.04 25.74
CA GLU A 309 28.92 -3.34 26.34
C GLU A 309 28.30 -4.51 25.58
N VAL A 310 27.02 -4.41 25.20
CA VAL A 310 26.29 -5.50 24.54
C VAL A 310 26.71 -5.69 23.08
N THR A 311 27.08 -4.62 22.38
CA THR A 311 27.50 -4.69 20.97
C THR A 311 29.01 -4.81 20.79
N GLY A 312 29.80 -4.38 21.79
CA GLY A 312 31.25 -4.26 21.66
C GLY A 312 31.69 -3.14 20.69
N ILE A 313 30.77 -2.29 20.23
CA ILE A 313 31.06 -1.19 19.31
C ILE A 313 31.57 0.03 20.11
N PRO A 314 32.67 0.69 19.70
CA PRO A 314 33.18 1.88 20.38
C PRO A 314 32.35 3.13 20.05
N LEU A 315 31.13 3.21 20.59
CA LEU A 315 30.21 4.33 20.38
C LEU A 315 30.71 5.61 21.07
N THR A 316 30.57 6.75 20.39
CA THR A 316 30.77 8.11 20.93
C THR A 316 29.67 8.50 21.93
N ASP A 317 29.76 9.69 22.53
CA ASP A 317 28.70 10.23 23.40
C ASP A 317 27.54 10.90 22.61
N LYS A 318 27.65 10.93 21.29
CA LYS A 318 26.59 11.48 20.43
C LYS A 318 25.49 10.43 20.26
N VAL A 319 24.27 10.80 20.64
CA VAL A 319 23.02 10.11 20.29
C VAL A 319 22.08 11.13 19.66
N ASP A 320 21.47 10.78 18.53
CA ASP A 320 20.42 11.57 17.90
C ASP A 320 19.07 10.96 18.32
N LEU A 321 18.11 11.81 18.72
CA LEU A 321 16.86 11.36 19.33
C LEU A 321 15.68 12.23 18.88
N THR A 322 14.70 11.61 18.22
CA THR A 322 13.48 12.27 17.75
C THR A 322 12.25 11.46 18.13
N CYS A 323 11.08 12.09 18.12
CA CYS A 323 9.80 11.39 18.19
C CYS A 323 9.17 11.42 16.79
N SER A 324 8.76 10.24 16.30
CA SER A 324 8.06 10.10 15.03
C SER A 324 6.63 9.64 15.27
N ARG A 325 5.71 10.22 14.51
CA ARG A 325 4.30 9.90 14.44
C ARG A 325 3.97 9.46 13.02
N TYR A 326 3.39 8.26 12.90
CA TYR A 326 2.84 7.75 11.65
C TYR A 326 1.35 7.52 11.87
N ASP A 327 0.54 8.19 11.06
CA ASP A 327 -0.91 8.03 11.01
C ASP A 327 -1.31 7.31 9.70
N ASP A 328 -2.61 7.15 9.49
CA ASP A 328 -3.21 6.63 8.25
C ASP A 328 -2.45 7.09 6.98
N THR A 329 -2.01 6.14 6.15
CA THR A 329 -1.24 6.29 4.89
C THR A 329 0.22 6.71 5.01
N ASP A 330 0.74 6.93 6.22
CA ASP A 330 2.15 7.25 6.43
C ASP A 330 3.04 6.01 6.24
N VAL A 331 4.25 6.22 5.71
CA VAL A 331 5.19 5.17 5.29
C VAL A 331 6.63 5.71 5.30
N LEU A 332 7.60 4.83 5.51
CA LEU A 332 9.02 5.10 5.24
C LEU A 332 9.57 3.91 4.46
N LEU A 333 9.86 4.10 3.17
CA LEU A 333 10.23 3.04 2.24
C LEU A 333 11.65 2.49 2.51
N CYS A 334 12.06 1.51 1.70
CA CYS A 334 13.31 0.78 1.88
C CYS A 334 14.53 1.72 1.89
N HIS A 335 15.35 1.62 2.93
CA HIS A 335 16.63 2.32 3.11
C HIS A 335 17.52 1.53 4.09
N ASP A 336 18.79 1.91 4.25
CA ASP A 336 19.77 1.21 5.11
C ASP A 336 20.20 2.00 6.36
N ASP A 337 19.69 3.23 6.51
CA ASP A 337 20.09 4.20 7.54
C ASP A 337 21.55 4.68 7.47
N GLU A 338 22.25 4.38 6.37
CA GLU A 338 23.67 4.70 6.22
C GLU A 338 23.88 6.22 6.12
N LEU A 339 24.53 6.77 7.15
CA LEU A 339 25.01 8.16 7.19
C LEU A 339 26.29 8.17 8.03
N ASP A 340 27.21 9.09 7.72
CA ASP A 340 28.47 9.23 8.45
C ASP A 340 28.24 9.23 9.96
N SER A 341 29.03 8.40 10.65
CA SER A 341 29.01 8.14 12.11
C SER A 341 27.82 7.39 12.69
N ARG A 342 26.71 7.12 11.97
CA ARG A 342 25.61 6.30 12.53
C ARG A 342 26.07 4.85 12.68
N ARG A 343 25.79 4.23 13.83
CA ARG A 343 26.23 2.85 14.11
C ARG A 343 25.16 1.93 14.62
N ILE A 344 24.24 2.41 15.44
CA ILE A 344 23.13 1.59 15.91
C ILE A 344 21.86 2.41 15.81
N ALA A 345 20.93 1.97 14.96
CA ALA A 345 19.58 2.50 14.91
C ALA A 345 18.76 1.87 16.03
N PHE A 346 17.87 2.65 16.65
CA PHE A 346 16.93 2.14 17.64
C PHE A 346 15.55 2.77 17.52
N ILE A 347 14.54 2.03 17.96
CA ILE A 347 13.14 2.45 18.04
C ILE A 347 12.55 1.98 19.36
N LEU A 348 12.05 2.91 20.17
CA LEU A 348 11.16 2.67 21.31
C LEU A 348 9.72 2.91 20.88
N TYR A 349 8.89 1.87 20.90
CA TYR A 349 7.49 1.93 20.49
C TYR A 349 6.58 2.31 21.66
N LEU A 350 5.73 3.32 21.45
CA LEU A 350 4.71 3.80 22.39
C LEU A 350 3.32 3.74 21.74
N VAL A 351 3.01 2.58 21.16
CA VAL A 351 1.78 2.34 20.40
C VAL A 351 0.66 1.73 21.25
N PRO A 352 -0.63 1.99 20.93
CA PRO A 352 -1.74 1.20 21.48
C PRO A 352 -1.65 -0.27 21.04
N PRO A 353 -2.56 -1.17 21.49
CA PRO A 353 -2.62 -2.54 20.97
C PRO A 353 -2.59 -2.56 19.43
N TRP A 354 -1.54 -3.17 18.88
CA TRP A 354 -1.23 -3.13 17.44
C TRP A 354 -1.31 -4.53 16.83
N LYS A 355 -1.94 -4.64 15.68
CA LYS A 355 -2.16 -5.89 14.92
C LYS A 355 -1.45 -5.81 13.57
N GLN A 356 -1.29 -6.96 12.90
CA GLN A 356 -0.70 -7.01 11.56
C GLN A 356 -1.51 -6.19 10.54
N SER A 357 -2.84 -6.20 10.66
CA SER A 357 -3.76 -5.45 9.80
C SER A 357 -3.65 -3.93 9.95
N ASP A 358 -3.06 -3.44 11.06
CA ASP A 358 -2.87 -2.00 11.27
C ASP A 358 -1.69 -1.45 10.44
N GLY A 359 -0.86 -2.32 9.84
CA GLY A 359 0.33 -1.91 9.10
C GLY A 359 1.45 -1.40 10.03
N GLY A 360 2.32 -0.51 9.55
CA GLY A 360 3.33 0.15 10.39
C GLY A 360 4.45 -0.76 10.90
N ALA A 361 4.60 -1.97 10.36
CA ALA A 361 5.64 -2.92 10.76
C ALA A 361 7.05 -2.41 10.40
N LEU A 362 8.05 -2.78 11.20
CA LEU A 362 9.46 -2.69 10.79
C LEU A 362 9.79 -3.92 9.95
N ASP A 363 9.89 -3.73 8.64
CA ASP A 363 10.20 -4.78 7.67
C ASP A 363 11.70 -4.79 7.39
N LEU A 364 12.31 -5.98 7.38
CA LEU A 364 13.73 -6.21 7.11
C LEU A 364 13.89 -6.98 5.81
N PHE A 365 14.77 -6.50 4.93
CA PHE A 365 14.99 -7.07 3.61
C PHE A 365 16.19 -8.01 3.59
N ASP A 366 16.07 -9.11 2.85
CA ASP A 366 17.25 -9.85 2.39
C ASP A 366 17.91 -9.15 1.19
N MET A 367 19.10 -9.61 0.82
CA MET A 367 19.85 -9.07 -0.32
C MET A 367 19.95 -10.10 -1.45
N ASP A 368 20.08 -9.60 -2.67
CA ASP A 368 20.46 -10.40 -3.84
C ASP A 368 21.98 -10.62 -3.94
N GLU A 369 22.42 -11.24 -5.03
CA GLU A 369 23.83 -11.53 -5.32
C GLU A 369 24.69 -10.28 -5.53
N HIS A 370 24.07 -9.12 -5.73
CA HIS A 370 24.72 -7.82 -5.89
C HIS A 370 24.68 -6.96 -4.61
N GLY A 371 24.19 -7.52 -3.50
CA GLY A 371 24.06 -6.79 -2.24
C GLY A 371 22.96 -5.73 -2.27
N GLN A 372 21.99 -5.84 -3.17
CA GLN A 372 20.81 -4.95 -3.23
C GLN A 372 19.64 -5.60 -2.50
N PRO A 373 18.77 -4.83 -1.81
CA PRO A 373 17.63 -5.41 -1.11
C PRO A 373 16.66 -6.03 -2.11
N LYS A 374 16.07 -7.16 -1.74
CA LYS A 374 15.23 -7.95 -2.65
C LYS A 374 13.81 -8.11 -2.12
N THR A 375 13.66 -8.79 -1.00
CA THR A 375 12.35 -9.14 -0.43
C THR A 375 12.32 -8.95 1.07
N VAL A 376 11.16 -8.55 1.60
CA VAL A 376 10.93 -8.55 3.04
C VAL A 376 10.91 -9.99 3.53
N VAL A 377 11.88 -10.37 4.37
CA VAL A 377 11.97 -11.72 4.96
C VAL A 377 11.59 -11.73 6.43
N LYS A 378 11.50 -10.55 7.05
CA LYS A 378 11.08 -10.39 8.44
C LYS A 378 10.28 -9.12 8.65
N SER A 379 9.17 -9.23 9.37
CA SER A 379 8.37 -8.09 9.83
C SER A 379 8.28 -8.11 11.35
N VAL A 380 8.65 -7.00 11.99
CA VAL A 380 8.58 -6.79 13.44
C VAL A 380 7.44 -5.82 13.71
N LEU A 381 6.38 -6.30 14.35
CA LEU A 381 5.25 -5.45 14.72
C LEU A 381 5.61 -4.53 15.90
N PRO A 382 5.24 -3.24 15.85
CA PRO A 382 5.40 -2.36 16.99
C PRO A 382 4.48 -2.84 18.11
N ALA A 383 4.95 -2.75 19.36
CA ALA A 383 4.12 -3.01 20.53
C ALA A 383 4.54 -2.08 21.66
N TRP A 384 3.60 -1.75 22.53
CA TRP A 384 3.84 -0.86 23.68
C TRP A 384 5.09 -1.28 24.47
N ASN A 385 6.00 -0.32 24.67
CA ASN A 385 7.24 -0.49 25.43
C ASN A 385 8.20 -1.55 24.86
N ASN A 386 8.16 -1.80 23.55
CA ASN A 386 9.20 -2.58 22.88
C ASN A 386 10.33 -1.65 22.43
N PHE A 387 11.57 -2.07 22.67
CA PHE A 387 12.78 -1.39 22.18
C PHE A 387 13.48 -2.27 21.15
N ALA A 388 13.43 -1.86 19.88
CA ALA A 388 14.13 -2.51 18.79
C ALA A 388 15.44 -1.78 18.50
N PHE A 389 16.52 -2.50 18.18
CA PHE A 389 17.77 -1.90 17.71
C PHE A 389 18.54 -2.84 16.80
N PHE A 390 19.33 -2.28 15.90
CA PHE A 390 20.18 -3.02 14.97
C PHE A 390 21.41 -2.19 14.56
N GLU A 391 22.48 -2.88 14.15
CA GLU A 391 23.67 -2.20 13.63
C GLU A 391 23.40 -1.62 12.23
N VAL A 392 23.82 -0.38 12.02
CA VAL A 392 23.78 0.28 10.71
C VAL A 392 24.95 -0.25 9.88
N THR A 393 24.64 -0.94 8.80
CA THR A 393 25.58 -1.55 7.87
C THR A 393 25.11 -1.35 6.43
N PRO A 394 25.97 -1.52 5.42
CA PRO A 394 25.54 -1.52 4.01
C PRO A 394 24.54 -2.63 3.63
N ALA A 395 24.15 -3.49 4.59
CA ALA A 395 23.20 -4.58 4.44
C ALA A 395 21.93 -4.41 5.30
N SER A 396 21.84 -3.36 6.13
CA SER A 396 20.72 -3.18 7.08
C SER A 396 19.47 -2.59 6.43
N PHE A 397 19.08 -3.11 5.27
CA PHE A 397 17.93 -2.63 4.52
C PHE A 397 16.62 -2.91 5.24
N HIS A 398 15.85 -1.86 5.49
CA HIS A 398 14.59 -1.93 6.20
C HIS A 398 13.62 -0.84 5.76
N GLN A 399 12.35 -0.98 6.15
CA GLN A 399 11.31 0.03 5.93
C GLN A 399 10.36 0.06 7.13
N VAL A 400 9.60 1.15 7.26
CA VAL A 400 8.35 1.17 8.04
C VAL A 400 7.22 0.97 7.05
N ALA A 401 6.59 -0.20 7.09
CA ALA A 401 5.42 -0.50 6.27
C ALA A 401 4.34 0.57 6.46
N GLU A 402 3.53 0.78 5.42
CA GLU A 402 2.43 1.74 5.48
C GLU A 402 1.50 1.47 6.67
N VAL A 403 1.08 2.53 7.36
CA VAL A 403 0.03 2.45 8.38
C VAL A 403 -1.34 2.42 7.69
N LEU A 404 -2.13 1.37 7.99
CA LEU A 404 -3.39 1.05 7.32
C LEU A 404 -4.63 1.31 8.20
N THR A 405 -4.42 1.61 9.48
CA THR A 405 -5.48 1.96 10.44
C THR A 405 -5.74 3.46 10.41
N SER A 406 -7.02 3.83 10.41
CA SER A 406 -7.47 5.23 10.44
C SER A 406 -7.70 5.78 11.86
N ASP A 407 -7.77 4.90 12.86
CA ASP A 407 -8.18 5.23 14.24
C ASP A 407 -7.04 5.16 15.26
N LYS A 408 -5.86 4.70 14.85
CA LYS A 408 -4.68 4.56 15.72
C LYS A 408 -3.49 5.35 15.18
N THR A 409 -2.64 5.78 16.11
CA THR A 409 -1.39 6.45 15.81
C THR A 409 -0.20 5.57 16.20
N ARG A 410 0.74 5.37 15.27
CA ARG A 410 2.01 4.70 15.56
C ARG A 410 3.02 5.73 16.05
N LEU A 411 3.12 5.87 17.37
CA LEU A 411 4.10 6.73 18.04
C LEU A 411 5.38 5.96 18.39
N SER A 412 6.53 6.56 18.09
CA SER A 412 7.82 6.00 18.48
C SER A 412 8.86 7.06 18.79
N VAL A 413 9.73 6.79 19.75
CA VAL A 413 10.99 7.52 19.95
C VAL A 413 12.09 6.76 19.23
N ASN A 414 12.81 7.39 18.31
CA ASN A 414 13.80 6.73 17.47
C ASN A 414 15.02 7.61 17.20
N GLY A 415 16.11 6.97 16.82
CA GLY A 415 17.33 7.65 16.42
C GLY A 415 18.54 6.74 16.37
N TRP A 416 19.73 7.31 16.56
CA TRP A 416 20.99 6.61 16.33
C TRP A 416 22.01 6.86 17.44
N PHE A 417 22.69 5.79 17.84
CA PHE A 417 23.97 5.88 18.55
C PHE A 417 25.10 6.00 17.53
N HIS A 418 26.03 6.93 17.76
CA HIS A 418 27.10 7.24 16.82
C HIS A 418 28.44 6.59 17.20
N GLY A 419 29.26 6.23 16.21
CA GLY A 419 30.58 5.62 16.38
C GLY A 419 31.45 5.78 15.13
N PRO A 420 32.57 5.03 15.04
CA PRO A 420 33.43 5.04 13.86
C PRO A 420 32.69 4.55 12.62
N THR A 421 32.84 5.25 11.49
CA THR A 421 32.19 4.92 10.21
C THR A 421 32.58 3.52 9.73
N VAL A 422 31.59 2.78 9.23
CA VAL A 422 31.80 1.49 8.57
C VAL A 422 32.08 1.74 7.09
N PRO A 423 33.17 1.22 6.49
CA PRO A 423 33.45 1.43 5.08
C PRO A 423 32.42 0.73 4.18
N ARG A 424 31.99 1.41 3.12
CA ARG A 424 31.14 0.83 2.08
C ARG A 424 31.95 -0.19 1.27
N SER A 425 31.44 -1.43 1.18
CA SER A 425 32.08 -2.48 0.39
C SER A 425 31.56 -2.41 -1.05
N ALA A 426 32.43 -2.02 -1.98
CA ALA A 426 32.21 -1.87 -3.43
C ALA A 426 31.39 -0.64 -3.88
N PRO A 427 31.66 -0.09 -5.10
CA PRO A 427 30.80 0.90 -5.71
C PRO A 427 29.39 0.32 -5.90
N PRO A 428 28.34 1.14 -5.87
CA PRO A 428 26.98 0.63 -5.97
C PRO A 428 26.79 -0.11 -7.30
N TYR A 429 25.92 -1.11 -7.28
CA TYR A 429 25.61 -1.86 -8.48
C TYR A 429 24.92 -0.94 -9.51
N ASP A 430 25.66 -0.66 -10.58
CA ASP A 430 25.16 0.06 -11.74
C ASP A 430 24.29 -0.87 -12.58
N GLU A 431 22.99 -0.68 -12.46
CA GLU A 431 22.03 -1.34 -13.34
C GLU A 431 22.29 -0.88 -14.78
N LEU A 432 22.34 -1.84 -15.70
CA LEU A 432 22.59 -1.53 -17.11
C LEU A 432 21.53 -0.53 -17.62
N PRO A 433 21.94 0.56 -18.31
CA PRO A 433 21.00 1.49 -18.90
C PRO A 433 20.06 0.77 -19.85
N ARG A 434 18.78 1.16 -19.87
CA ARG A 434 17.85 0.57 -20.83
C ARG A 434 18.23 1.03 -22.25
N PRO A 435 18.06 0.18 -23.27
CA PRO A 435 18.37 0.56 -24.64
C PRO A 435 17.48 1.72 -25.09
N LEU A 436 18.11 2.70 -25.73
CA LEU A 436 17.42 3.79 -26.42
C LEU A 436 17.19 3.41 -27.89
N GLN A 437 16.04 3.78 -28.43
CA GLN A 437 15.69 3.54 -29.82
C GLN A 437 15.68 4.85 -30.61
N LYS A 438 15.99 4.76 -31.91
CA LYS A 438 15.76 5.86 -32.85
C LYS A 438 14.27 5.91 -33.21
N TYR A 439 13.83 7.05 -33.74
CA TYR A 439 12.49 7.16 -34.26
C TYR A 439 12.24 6.18 -35.42
N VAL A 440 10.98 5.79 -35.59
CA VAL A 440 10.53 4.89 -36.65
C VAL A 440 9.66 5.66 -37.65
N SER A 441 9.91 5.47 -38.95
CA SER A 441 9.09 6.12 -39.98
C SER A 441 7.74 5.42 -40.11
N VAL A 442 6.66 6.20 -40.17
CA VAL A 442 5.28 5.73 -40.30
C VAL A 442 4.55 6.55 -41.37
N PRO A 443 3.52 6.00 -42.04
CA PRO A 443 2.69 6.78 -42.95
C PRO A 443 2.06 7.99 -42.23
N GLU A 444 1.93 9.10 -42.94
CA GLU A 444 1.37 10.33 -42.38
C GLU A 444 -0.07 10.14 -41.88
N GLU A 445 -0.87 9.33 -42.58
CA GLU A 445 -2.24 9.03 -42.18
C GLU A 445 -2.30 8.37 -40.80
N PHE A 446 -1.27 7.59 -40.44
CA PHE A 446 -1.16 6.97 -39.13
C PHE A 446 -1.17 8.03 -38.04
N LEU A 447 -0.36 9.09 -38.15
CA LEU A 447 -0.32 10.16 -37.15
C LEU A 447 -1.70 10.80 -36.95
N TYR A 448 -2.39 11.11 -38.06
CA TYR A 448 -3.71 11.74 -38.04
C TYR A 448 -4.78 10.88 -37.39
N GLU A 449 -4.64 9.56 -37.39
CA GLU A 449 -5.58 8.70 -36.68
C GLU A 449 -5.47 8.82 -35.15
N TRP A 450 -4.32 9.27 -34.62
CA TRP A 450 -4.02 9.26 -33.19
C TRP A 450 -4.18 10.63 -32.52
N ILE A 451 -3.56 11.66 -33.07
CA ILE A 451 -3.45 12.96 -32.41
C ILE A 451 -4.69 13.83 -32.63
N ASN A 452 -5.08 14.60 -31.61
CA ASN A 452 -6.11 15.61 -31.74
C ASN A 452 -5.65 16.71 -32.75
N PRO A 453 -6.44 17.01 -33.79
CA PRO A 453 -6.03 17.92 -34.86
C PRO A 453 -5.64 19.33 -34.41
N ILE A 454 -6.10 19.79 -33.24
CA ILE A 454 -5.70 21.10 -32.70
C ILE A 454 -4.18 21.20 -32.49
N TYR A 455 -3.53 20.10 -32.11
CA TYR A 455 -2.08 20.05 -31.88
C TYR A 455 -1.26 19.89 -33.17
N LEU A 456 -1.92 19.83 -34.31
CA LEU A 456 -1.30 19.86 -35.64
C LEU A 456 -1.36 21.26 -36.28
N ASP A 457 -2.15 22.17 -35.70
CA ASP A 457 -2.22 23.54 -36.16
C ASP A 457 -0.94 24.30 -35.79
N MET A 458 -0.36 25.01 -36.76
CA MET A 458 0.94 25.66 -36.59
C MET A 458 0.88 26.88 -35.66
N GLU A 459 -0.24 27.60 -35.62
CA GLU A 459 -0.40 28.73 -34.70
C GLU A 459 -0.48 28.21 -33.26
N VAL A 460 -1.25 27.13 -33.05
CA VAL A 460 -1.34 26.46 -31.75
C VAL A 460 0.02 25.89 -31.32
N GLN A 461 0.78 25.27 -32.23
CA GLN A 461 2.12 24.76 -31.91
C GLN A 461 3.06 25.89 -31.47
N ALA A 462 3.02 27.04 -32.15
CA ALA A 462 3.85 28.20 -31.79
C ALA A 462 3.47 28.77 -30.41
N GLU A 463 2.17 28.87 -30.10
CA GLU A 463 1.71 29.30 -28.77
C GLU A 463 2.14 28.31 -27.66
N ILE A 464 2.05 27.01 -27.94
CA ILE A 464 2.53 25.97 -27.01
C ILE A 464 4.04 26.09 -26.81
N GLN A 465 4.81 26.27 -27.88
CA GLN A 465 6.25 26.42 -27.81
C GLN A 465 6.65 27.63 -26.96
N GLU A 466 6.03 28.79 -27.18
CA GLU A 466 6.29 29.99 -26.38
C GLU A 466 6.02 29.74 -24.89
N LYS A 467 4.91 29.05 -24.58
CA LYS A 467 4.62 28.70 -23.18
C LYS A 467 5.66 27.73 -22.61
N PHE A 468 6.02 26.69 -23.38
CA PHE A 468 6.97 25.68 -22.95
C PHE A 468 8.38 26.26 -22.74
N GLU A 469 8.83 27.19 -23.58
CA GLU A 469 10.12 27.86 -23.41
C GLU A 469 10.18 28.69 -22.11
N ASN A 470 9.05 29.23 -21.65
CA ASN A 470 8.96 30.01 -20.42
C ASN A 470 8.88 29.12 -19.16
N GLU A 471 8.13 28.03 -19.21
CA GLU A 471 7.82 27.21 -18.03
C GLU A 471 8.61 25.89 -17.98
N SER A 472 9.21 25.45 -19.09
CA SER A 472 9.84 24.13 -19.29
C SER A 472 8.91 22.94 -19.00
N GLU A 473 7.61 23.19 -18.94
CA GLU A 473 6.56 22.19 -18.73
C GLU A 473 5.29 22.61 -19.47
N ILE A 474 4.48 21.63 -19.91
CA ILE A 474 3.11 21.88 -20.35
C ILE A 474 2.24 20.63 -20.22
N GLN A 475 0.93 20.82 -20.04
CA GLN A 475 -0.08 19.77 -20.04
C GLN A 475 -1.10 19.99 -21.17
N LEU A 476 -1.19 19.03 -22.08
CA LEU A 476 -2.02 19.07 -23.28
C LEU A 476 -3.23 18.13 -23.11
N GLN A 477 -4.42 18.71 -22.89
CA GLN A 477 -5.66 17.96 -22.67
C GLN A 477 -6.21 17.36 -23.96
N ASP A 478 -6.95 16.25 -23.85
CA ASP A 478 -7.52 15.55 -24.98
C ASP A 478 -6.50 15.31 -26.11
N PHE A 479 -5.29 14.89 -25.73
CA PHE A 479 -4.15 14.80 -26.65
C PHE A 479 -4.38 13.77 -27.75
N LEU A 480 -4.89 12.58 -27.37
CA LEU A 480 -5.32 11.59 -28.35
C LEU A 480 -6.78 11.83 -28.74
N LYS A 481 -7.11 11.47 -29.97
CA LYS A 481 -8.50 11.33 -30.40
C LYS A 481 -9.21 10.33 -29.50
N GLU A 482 -10.43 10.68 -29.09
CA GLU A 482 -11.24 9.92 -28.13
C GLU A 482 -11.38 8.43 -28.52
N GLU A 483 -11.53 8.13 -29.82
CA GLU A 483 -11.62 6.75 -30.33
C GLU A 483 -10.36 5.92 -29.99
N LYS A 484 -9.16 6.48 -30.25
CA LYS A 484 -7.89 5.79 -29.96
C LYS A 484 -7.62 5.71 -28.47
N TYR A 485 -7.93 6.78 -27.72
CA TYR A 485 -7.85 6.78 -26.27
C TYR A 485 -8.67 5.65 -25.66
N ASN A 486 -9.94 5.55 -26.05
CA ASN A 486 -10.86 4.51 -25.58
C ASN A 486 -10.41 3.10 -26.01
N ALA A 487 -9.86 2.94 -27.21
CA ALA A 487 -9.33 1.66 -27.68
C ALA A 487 -8.12 1.19 -26.88
N VAL A 488 -7.19 2.10 -26.56
CA VAL A 488 -6.04 1.81 -25.67
C VAL A 488 -6.52 1.48 -24.26
N MET A 489 -7.42 2.31 -23.71
CA MET A 489 -8.00 2.11 -22.38
C MET A 489 -8.70 0.75 -22.27
N ALA A 490 -9.47 0.35 -23.28
CA ALA A 490 -10.11 -0.95 -23.35
C ALA A 490 -9.08 -2.09 -23.34
N ALA A 491 -8.01 -1.98 -24.11
CA ALA A 491 -6.95 -3.00 -24.14
C ALA A 491 -6.22 -3.13 -22.79
N LEU A 492 -5.90 -2.01 -22.13
CA LEU A 492 -5.23 -2.00 -20.81
C LEU A 492 -6.04 -2.69 -19.71
N ARG A 493 -7.38 -2.69 -19.80
CA ARG A 493 -8.28 -3.36 -18.84
C ARG A 493 -8.46 -4.85 -19.07
N THR A 494 -7.90 -5.42 -20.14
CA THR A 494 -8.03 -6.85 -20.42
C THR A 494 -6.83 -7.63 -19.88
N ASP A 495 -7.06 -8.91 -19.53
CA ASP A 495 -6.00 -9.85 -19.12
C ASP A 495 -4.99 -10.18 -20.25
N SER A 496 -5.11 -9.53 -21.41
CA SER A 496 -4.21 -9.73 -22.55
C SER A 496 -2.83 -9.09 -22.33
N VAL A 497 -2.74 -8.07 -21.48
CA VAL A 497 -1.47 -7.44 -21.13
C VAL A 497 -0.80 -8.23 -20.01
N LYS A 498 0.36 -8.81 -20.30
CA LYS A 498 1.21 -9.43 -19.28
C LYS A 498 2.09 -8.38 -18.62
N TRP A 499 1.98 -8.25 -17.31
CA TRP A 499 2.73 -7.28 -16.52
C TRP A 499 3.95 -7.91 -15.86
N ASN A 500 5.10 -7.26 -15.99
CA ASN A 500 6.34 -7.61 -15.31
C ASN A 500 6.53 -6.67 -14.12
N LEU A 501 6.68 -7.24 -12.92
CA LEU A 501 6.99 -6.45 -11.73
C LEU A 501 8.44 -5.93 -11.81
N GLN A 502 8.59 -4.62 -11.91
CA GLN A 502 9.85 -3.92 -11.72
C GLN A 502 10.05 -3.69 -10.23
N ASN A 503 10.80 -4.57 -9.56
CA ASN A 503 11.01 -4.50 -8.12
C ASN A 503 12.50 -4.38 -7.78
N SER A 504 12.91 -3.17 -7.45
CA SER A 504 14.19 -2.84 -6.84
C SER A 504 13.88 -1.90 -5.67
N PRO A 505 13.69 -2.39 -4.43
CA PRO A 505 13.18 -1.62 -3.31
C PRO A 505 13.83 -0.24 -3.05
N LEU A 506 15.13 -0.06 -3.35
CA LEU A 506 15.81 1.25 -3.23
C LEU A 506 15.56 2.22 -4.38
N LYS A 507 14.90 1.77 -5.46
CA LYS A 507 14.80 2.52 -6.71
C LYS A 507 13.36 2.63 -7.20
N ARG A 508 12.63 1.51 -7.24
CA ARG A 508 11.31 1.44 -7.86
C ARG A 508 10.54 0.18 -7.50
N LYS A 509 9.22 0.32 -7.48
CA LYS A 509 8.25 -0.76 -7.45
C LYS A 509 7.06 -0.36 -8.32
N TYR A 510 6.92 -0.95 -9.50
CA TYR A 510 5.76 -0.76 -10.37
C TYR A 510 5.68 -1.91 -11.38
N HIS A 511 4.64 -1.94 -12.21
CA HIS A 511 4.48 -2.97 -13.25
C HIS A 511 4.72 -2.36 -14.63
N SER A 512 5.58 -2.97 -15.45
CA SER A 512 5.75 -2.61 -16.86
C SER A 512 5.15 -3.69 -17.75
N ALA A 513 4.56 -3.31 -18.87
CA ALA A 513 3.99 -4.29 -19.79
C ALA A 513 5.10 -5.08 -20.51
N ASN A 514 4.88 -6.37 -20.72
CA ASN A 514 5.76 -7.21 -21.52
C ASN A 514 5.52 -6.94 -23.01
N GLU A 515 6.52 -6.34 -23.67
CA GLU A 515 6.45 -5.90 -25.07
C GLU A 515 6.21 -7.03 -26.08
N GLU A 516 6.65 -8.27 -25.80
CA GLU A 516 6.53 -9.39 -26.74
C GLU A 516 5.06 -9.77 -27.02
N ASN A 517 4.18 -9.57 -26.04
CA ASN A 517 2.79 -10.04 -26.07
C ASN A 517 1.76 -8.90 -26.02
N LEU A 518 2.15 -7.68 -26.40
CA LEU A 518 1.23 -6.54 -26.37
C LEU A 518 0.09 -6.69 -27.41
N PRO A 519 -1.16 -6.35 -27.02
CA PRO A 519 -2.24 -6.06 -27.96
C PRO A 519 -1.84 -5.08 -29.05
N GLU A 520 -2.38 -5.28 -30.24
CA GLU A 520 -2.01 -4.51 -31.44
C GLU A 520 -2.19 -3.00 -31.25
N ILE A 521 -3.28 -2.56 -30.62
CA ILE A 521 -3.51 -1.14 -30.33
C ILE A 521 -2.44 -0.53 -29.41
N LEU A 522 -1.90 -1.30 -28.46
CA LEU A 522 -0.80 -0.83 -27.59
C LEU A 522 0.52 -0.78 -28.35
N LYS A 523 0.79 -1.75 -29.23
CA LYS A 523 1.96 -1.70 -30.14
C LYS A 523 1.92 -0.48 -31.04
N GLN A 524 0.75 -0.17 -31.58
CA GLN A 524 0.53 1.04 -32.39
C GLN A 524 0.71 2.31 -31.55
N CYS A 525 0.22 2.34 -30.30
CA CYS A 525 0.43 3.48 -29.40
C CYS A 525 1.92 3.71 -29.08
N LEU A 526 2.67 2.65 -28.76
CA LEU A 526 4.12 2.75 -28.56
C LEU A 526 4.85 3.22 -29.85
N THR A 527 4.41 2.71 -31.01
CA THR A 527 4.93 3.15 -32.31
C THR A 527 4.62 4.62 -32.58
N PHE A 528 3.44 5.11 -32.22
CA PHE A 528 3.06 6.52 -32.32
C PHE A 528 4.01 7.42 -31.53
N PHE A 529 4.24 7.12 -30.25
CA PHE A 529 5.22 7.87 -29.43
C PHE A 529 6.66 7.74 -29.94
N SER A 530 7.00 6.63 -30.60
CA SER A 530 8.33 6.41 -31.15
C SER A 530 8.47 6.83 -32.62
N SER A 531 7.46 7.49 -33.20
CA SER A 531 7.43 7.78 -34.63
C SER A 531 8.23 9.03 -35.01
N GLU A 532 8.78 9.05 -36.22
CA GLU A 532 9.48 10.22 -36.80
C GLU A 532 8.63 11.49 -36.72
N ALA A 533 7.33 11.36 -37.03
CA ALA A 533 6.38 12.46 -36.98
C ALA A 533 6.17 12.99 -35.55
N MET A 534 6.14 12.11 -34.54
CA MET A 534 6.04 12.55 -33.15
C MET A 534 7.29 13.29 -32.68
N PHE A 535 8.49 12.85 -33.08
CA PHE A 535 9.73 13.58 -32.78
C PHE A 535 9.70 15.00 -33.38
N LEU A 536 9.20 15.15 -34.61
CA LEU A 536 9.02 16.46 -35.23
C LEU A 536 7.98 17.32 -34.51
N ILE A 537 6.82 16.75 -34.14
CA ILE A 537 5.79 17.48 -33.38
C ILE A 537 6.36 17.94 -32.04
N LEU A 538 7.03 17.07 -31.28
CA LEU A 538 7.64 17.45 -30.02
C LEU A 538 8.70 18.53 -30.20
N SER A 539 9.48 18.49 -31.29
CA SER A 539 10.41 19.57 -31.62
C SER A 539 9.69 20.91 -31.79
N ASN A 540 8.59 20.93 -32.54
CA ASN A 540 7.79 22.14 -32.75
C ASN A 540 7.09 22.62 -31.47
N LEU A 541 6.68 21.72 -30.57
CA LEU A 541 5.98 22.08 -29.33
C LEU A 541 6.93 22.58 -28.23
N THR A 542 8.22 22.25 -28.32
CA THR A 542 9.17 22.49 -27.21
C THR A 542 10.37 23.34 -27.59
N GLY A 543 10.63 23.54 -28.89
CA GLY A 543 11.83 24.20 -29.40
C GLY A 543 13.08 23.31 -29.40
N LEU A 544 12.98 22.07 -28.89
CA LEU A 544 14.10 21.11 -28.86
C LEU A 544 14.38 20.53 -30.25
N THR A 545 15.63 20.16 -30.49
CA THR A 545 16.10 19.62 -31.78
C THR A 545 15.98 18.09 -31.83
N LEU A 546 14.76 17.57 -31.62
CA LEU A 546 14.51 16.12 -31.67
C LEU A 546 14.38 15.58 -33.11
N HIS A 547 14.32 16.45 -34.12
CA HIS A 547 14.22 16.04 -35.51
C HIS A 547 14.96 17.02 -36.43
N ARG A 548 15.52 16.52 -37.55
CA ARG A 548 16.31 17.32 -38.50
C ARG A 548 15.57 18.46 -39.19
N LEU A 549 14.23 18.39 -39.23
CA LEU A 549 13.36 19.42 -39.82
C LEU A 549 12.84 20.44 -38.79
N ALA A 550 13.20 20.27 -37.51
CA ALA A 550 12.94 21.26 -36.49
C ALA A 550 13.63 22.59 -36.86
N ASN A 551 13.03 23.73 -36.52
CA ASN A 551 13.57 25.08 -36.79
C ASN A 551 13.69 25.48 -38.27
N TYR A 552 13.02 24.78 -39.20
CA TYR A 552 12.91 25.24 -40.59
C TYR A 552 11.94 26.43 -40.70
N ASN A 553 12.44 27.64 -40.44
CA ASN A 553 11.76 28.88 -40.79
C ASN A 553 11.87 29.11 -42.30
N ASP A 554 10.74 29.40 -42.97
CA ASP A 554 10.67 29.79 -44.41
C ASP A 554 11.41 31.12 -44.74
N ASN A 555 12.27 31.62 -43.85
CA ASN A 555 13.00 32.88 -44.00
C ASN A 555 14.46 32.68 -44.45
N SER A 556 14.73 31.72 -45.33
CA SER A 556 16.04 31.62 -45.99
C SER A 556 16.28 32.68 -47.08
N ASP A 557 15.35 33.60 -47.33
CA ASP A 557 15.53 34.72 -48.27
C ASP A 557 16.03 36.03 -47.61
N ALA A 558 16.28 36.04 -46.28
CA ALA A 558 16.65 37.28 -45.57
C ALA A 558 18.07 37.32 -44.97
N VAL A 559 18.92 36.31 -45.19
CA VAL A 559 20.30 36.25 -44.63
C VAL A 559 21.38 36.57 -45.68
N ALA A 560 21.02 37.20 -46.80
CA ALA A 560 22.00 37.63 -47.79
C ALA A 560 22.62 39.03 -47.52
N ASP A 561 22.24 39.73 -46.44
CA ASP A 561 22.59 41.16 -46.28
C ASP A 561 23.16 41.56 -44.89
N ARG A 562 23.70 40.62 -44.12
CA ARG A 562 24.33 40.92 -42.81
C ARG A 562 25.79 40.48 -42.65
N ASP A 563 26.47 40.15 -43.74
CA ASP A 563 27.86 39.65 -43.71
C ASP A 563 28.94 40.68 -44.11
N GLU A 564 28.65 41.99 -44.05
CA GLU A 564 29.66 43.04 -44.27
C GLU A 564 30.06 43.87 -43.04
N ASN A 565 29.40 43.74 -41.87
CA ASN A 565 29.63 44.69 -40.76
C ASN A 565 30.29 44.15 -39.48
N THR A 566 30.75 42.91 -39.44
CA THR A 566 31.41 42.30 -38.26
C THR A 566 32.88 41.92 -38.48
N LYS A 567 33.57 42.62 -39.40
CA LYS A 567 35.04 42.50 -39.56
C LYS A 567 35.87 43.66 -38.97
N ASN A 568 35.25 44.61 -38.25
CA ASN A 568 35.95 45.81 -37.76
C ASN A 568 35.79 46.11 -36.26
N MET A 569 35.62 45.10 -35.39
CA MET A 569 35.68 45.31 -33.94
C MET A 569 36.38 44.15 -33.20
N GLU A 570 37.55 43.74 -33.68
CA GLU A 570 38.53 42.99 -32.88
C GLU A 570 39.92 43.60 -33.04
N GLU A 571 40.05 44.91 -32.78
CA GLU A 571 41.34 45.53 -32.44
C GLU A 571 41.12 46.62 -31.39
N SER A 572 41.06 46.22 -30.10
CA SER A 572 41.67 46.95 -28.98
C SER A 572 41.35 46.30 -27.65
N ALA A 573 42.05 45.20 -27.35
CA ALA A 573 42.37 44.92 -25.95
C ALA A 573 43.50 45.86 -25.53
N THR A 574 43.30 46.63 -24.45
CA THR A 574 44.23 46.84 -23.32
C THR A 574 43.98 48.18 -22.63
N LYS A 575 43.56 48.16 -21.34
CA LYS A 575 44.29 48.71 -20.18
C LYS A 575 43.39 48.90 -18.94
N ASP A 576 44.01 48.61 -17.79
CA ASP A 576 43.78 49.16 -16.44
C ASP A 576 42.69 48.57 -15.51
N ASN A 577 43.05 47.44 -14.90
CA ASN A 577 43.33 47.23 -13.46
C ASN A 577 42.82 48.22 -12.35
N ILE A 578 42.31 47.59 -11.26
CA ILE A 578 42.52 47.89 -9.81
C ILE A 578 41.42 48.62 -8.98
N ALA A 579 41.01 47.92 -7.90
CA ALA A 579 40.77 48.37 -6.51
C ALA A 579 39.35 48.59 -5.90
N SER A 580 39.09 47.76 -4.87
CA SER A 580 38.70 48.12 -3.48
C SER A 580 37.21 48.37 -3.13
N ILE A 581 36.54 47.46 -2.40
CA ILE A 581 36.44 47.30 -0.91
C ILE A 581 35.48 48.30 -0.20
N LYS A 582 34.55 47.72 0.59
CA LYS A 582 33.74 48.20 1.77
C LYS A 582 32.23 48.25 1.44
N GLY A 583 31.29 47.67 2.20
CA GLY A 583 31.25 47.17 3.57
C GLY A 583 30.30 48.02 4.45
N LYS A 584 29.31 47.37 5.08
CA LYS A 584 28.34 47.82 6.14
C LYS A 584 27.00 48.40 5.63
N SER A 585 25.81 47.88 5.96
CA SER A 585 25.12 47.55 7.23
C SER A 585 24.28 48.70 7.82
N GLN A 586 23.11 48.31 8.36
CA GLN A 586 22.11 49.01 9.22
C GLN A 586 20.87 49.54 8.48
N LYS A 587 19.66 49.00 8.73
CA LYS A 587 18.79 49.05 9.94
C LYS A 587 18.18 50.45 10.16
N ASP A 588 16.85 50.50 10.16
CA ASP A 588 15.92 51.21 11.07
C ASP A 588 14.49 50.90 10.54
N SER A 589 13.60 50.16 11.20
CA SER A 589 12.89 50.30 12.50
C SER A 589 11.60 51.14 12.45
N PHE A 590 10.47 50.43 12.58
CA PHE A 590 9.30 50.66 13.45
C PHE A 590 8.31 51.85 13.26
N GLY A 591 7.02 51.46 13.24
CA GLY A 591 5.86 52.16 13.86
C GLY A 591 4.98 52.95 12.87
N GLY A 592 3.64 52.90 12.89
CA GLY A 592 2.66 52.25 13.74
C GLY A 592 1.22 52.74 13.40
N CYS A 593 0.25 51.85 13.58
CA CYS A 593 -1.17 52.00 13.95
C CYS A 593 -2.14 53.08 13.41
N GLN A 594 -3.36 52.56 13.11
CA GLN A 594 -4.72 53.05 13.42
C GLN A 594 -5.40 54.02 12.43
N SER A 595 -6.43 53.53 11.72
CA SER A 595 -7.90 53.67 11.97
C SER A 595 -8.45 54.94 11.29
N SER A 596 -9.59 55.00 10.62
CA SER A 596 -10.88 54.32 10.79
C SER A 596 -11.83 54.73 9.65
N ASN A 597 -12.75 53.80 9.32
CA ASN A 597 -14.19 53.99 9.11
C ASN A 597 -14.81 54.66 7.87
N ASP A 598 -15.97 54.04 7.56
CA ASP A 598 -17.18 54.49 6.86
C ASP A 598 -17.18 54.46 5.32
N SER A 599 -18.22 54.03 4.61
CA SER A 599 -19.44 53.22 4.85
C SER A 599 -20.15 53.14 3.49
N ASP A 600 -21.14 52.23 3.37
CA ASP A 600 -22.25 52.22 2.40
C ASP A 600 -21.96 51.75 0.96
N ALA A 601 -22.81 51.02 0.25
CA ALA A 601 -23.99 50.21 0.55
C ALA A 601 -24.38 49.47 -0.76
N SER A 602 -24.74 48.20 -0.60
CA SER A 602 -25.93 47.54 -1.17
C SER A 602 -26.12 47.36 -2.69
N ASP A 603 -26.26 46.08 -3.04
CA ASP A 603 -27.16 45.43 -4.00
C ASP A 603 -28.13 46.28 -4.84
N ASN A 604 -28.19 46.02 -6.16
CA ASN A 604 -29.31 45.26 -6.75
C ASN A 604 -29.26 45.13 -8.29
N ASN A 605 -29.90 44.05 -8.74
CA ASN A 605 -30.57 43.81 -10.02
C ASN A 605 -29.82 43.14 -11.19
N SER A 606 -29.92 41.82 -11.13
CA SER A 606 -30.37 40.89 -12.17
C SER A 606 -31.05 41.43 -13.45
N ALA A 607 -30.80 40.66 -14.52
CA ALA A 607 -31.67 40.32 -15.65
C ALA A 607 -31.74 41.26 -16.87
N LYS A 608 -31.10 40.82 -17.96
CA LYS A 608 -31.76 40.61 -19.25
C LYS A 608 -30.98 39.61 -20.13
N ARG A 609 -31.55 38.41 -20.25
CA ARG A 609 -31.25 37.44 -21.31
C ARG A 609 -31.77 38.00 -22.65
N GLN A 610 -30.95 37.93 -23.69
CA GLN A 610 -31.44 37.88 -25.07
C GLN A 610 -30.88 36.62 -25.74
N LYS A 611 -31.83 35.75 -26.13
CA LYS A 611 -31.65 34.63 -27.04
C LYS A 611 -31.30 35.15 -28.43
N LEU A 612 -30.43 34.44 -29.14
CA LEU A 612 -30.42 34.38 -30.60
C LEU A 612 -30.23 32.90 -30.99
N ASP A 613 -31.18 32.43 -31.80
CA ASP A 613 -31.28 31.08 -32.36
C ASP A 613 -30.23 30.81 -33.46
N PRO A 614 -29.96 29.53 -33.76
CA PRO A 614 -28.98 29.06 -34.73
C PRO A 614 -29.60 29.05 -36.13
N ASP A 615 -28.87 29.55 -37.11
CA ASP A 615 -28.90 29.11 -38.52
C ASP A 615 -28.13 30.12 -39.36
N LYS A 616 -26.91 29.75 -39.75
CA LYS A 616 -26.26 30.21 -40.98
C LYS A 616 -25.11 29.29 -41.31
N GLU A 617 -25.44 28.29 -42.12
CA GLU A 617 -24.52 27.67 -43.07
C GLU A 617 -23.66 28.76 -43.71
N THR A 618 -22.35 28.63 -43.59
CA THR A 618 -21.42 29.33 -44.47
C THR A 618 -20.48 28.31 -45.06
N GLN A 619 -20.45 28.32 -46.38
CA GLN A 619 -19.81 27.37 -47.27
C GLN A 619 -18.33 27.21 -46.96
N ALA A 620 -17.89 25.96 -46.86
CA ALA A 620 -16.50 25.56 -46.84
C ALA A 620 -15.84 25.96 -48.18
N THR A 621 -15.08 27.05 -48.17
CA THR A 621 -13.99 27.26 -49.13
C THR A 621 -12.80 26.46 -48.63
N GLY A 622 -12.47 25.38 -49.34
CA GLY A 622 -11.32 24.53 -49.05
C GLY A 622 -10.02 25.32 -49.13
N ASN A 623 -9.50 25.75 -47.98
CA ASN A 623 -8.08 26.01 -47.82
C ASN A 623 -7.42 24.68 -47.46
N LYS A 624 -6.54 24.20 -48.34
CA LYS A 624 -5.63 23.11 -48.03
C LYS A 624 -4.74 23.58 -46.87
N ILE A 625 -4.92 22.95 -45.71
CA ILE A 625 -3.98 23.01 -44.60
C ILE A 625 -2.70 22.35 -45.11
N ALA A 626 -1.66 23.14 -45.38
CA ALA A 626 -0.34 22.60 -45.68
C ALA A 626 0.27 22.12 -44.36
N CYS A 627 0.47 20.82 -44.22
CA CYS A 627 0.92 20.19 -42.99
C CYS A 627 2.46 20.21 -42.86
N SER A 628 2.98 20.06 -41.64
CA SER A 628 4.40 19.83 -41.34
C SER A 628 4.99 18.61 -42.08
N THR A 629 4.17 17.66 -42.52
CA THR A 629 4.51 16.48 -43.33
C THR A 629 4.69 16.77 -44.81
N ASP A 630 3.95 17.75 -45.38
CA ASP A 630 4.20 18.25 -46.74
C ASP A 630 5.62 18.83 -46.85
N ARG A 631 6.15 19.38 -45.75
CA ARG A 631 7.55 19.83 -45.65
C ARG A 631 8.55 18.67 -45.60
N VAL A 632 8.22 17.52 -44.99
CA VAL A 632 9.08 16.32 -45.02
C VAL A 632 9.28 15.85 -46.47
N ALA A 633 8.19 15.69 -47.21
CA ALA A 633 8.23 15.23 -48.61
C ALA A 633 8.83 16.28 -49.58
N GLN A 634 8.77 17.58 -49.26
CA GLN A 634 9.38 18.65 -50.05
C GLN A 634 10.85 18.93 -49.69
N ALA A 635 11.24 18.79 -48.41
CA ALA A 635 12.61 18.98 -47.94
C ALA A 635 13.54 17.83 -48.39
N GLU A 636 13.06 16.58 -48.38
CA GLU A 636 13.80 15.42 -48.88
C GLU A 636 14.17 15.50 -50.37
N LYS A 637 13.43 16.29 -51.15
CA LYS A 637 13.70 16.50 -52.59
C LYS A 637 14.71 17.62 -52.88
N ARG A 638 15.05 18.47 -51.90
CA ARG A 638 15.87 19.68 -52.13
C ARG A 638 17.30 19.63 -51.57
N TYR A 639 17.57 18.79 -50.58
CA TYR A 639 18.92 18.59 -50.04
C TYR A 639 19.13 17.10 -49.71
N PRO A 640 19.85 16.33 -50.55
CA PRO A 640 20.05 14.90 -50.34
C PRO A 640 21.15 14.57 -49.31
N ASP A 641 21.87 15.57 -48.78
CA ASP A 641 23.07 15.34 -47.97
C ASP A 641 22.82 15.51 -46.46
N ASP A 642 23.07 14.40 -45.75
CA ASP A 642 23.03 14.17 -44.29
C ASP A 642 24.10 14.97 -43.49
N GLU A 643 24.89 15.83 -44.12
CA GLU A 643 26.20 16.26 -43.57
C GLU A 643 26.14 17.37 -42.50
N CYS A 644 24.99 18.01 -42.25
CA CYS A 644 24.90 19.17 -41.32
C CYS A 644 24.10 18.90 -40.03
N PHE A 645 23.34 17.81 -39.94
CA PHE A 645 22.61 17.47 -38.72
C PHE A 645 23.48 16.63 -37.77
N THR A 646 23.94 17.22 -36.68
CA THR A 646 24.83 16.56 -35.71
C THR A 646 24.10 15.87 -34.56
N GLY A 647 22.77 15.99 -34.47
CA GLY A 647 21.95 15.36 -33.44
C GLY A 647 21.84 13.84 -33.60
N ASN A 648 21.56 13.12 -32.52
CA ASN A 648 21.24 11.69 -32.56
C ASN A 648 19.99 11.39 -31.72
N PRO A 649 18.82 11.92 -32.15
CA PRO A 649 17.62 11.88 -31.33
C PRO A 649 17.19 10.46 -31.09
N ARG A 650 16.91 10.18 -29.82
CA ARG A 650 16.52 8.84 -29.36
C ARG A 650 15.45 8.95 -28.30
N CYS A 651 14.66 7.90 -28.15
CA CYS A 651 13.69 7.81 -27.08
C CYS A 651 13.72 6.44 -26.40
N ARG A 652 13.00 6.37 -25.29
CA ARG A 652 12.46 5.14 -24.72
C ARG A 652 10.98 5.37 -24.48
N VAL A 653 10.16 4.35 -24.71
CA VAL A 653 8.73 4.36 -24.40
C VAL A 653 8.38 3.07 -23.66
N GLU A 654 7.65 3.16 -22.56
CA GLU A 654 7.13 2.00 -21.84
C GLU A 654 5.66 2.21 -21.44
N VAL A 655 4.93 1.10 -21.31
CA VAL A 655 3.59 1.08 -20.71
C VAL A 655 3.73 0.69 -19.24
N ARG A 656 3.21 1.51 -18.33
CA ARG A 656 3.29 1.27 -16.88
C ARG A 656 1.90 1.11 -16.27
N SER A 657 1.82 0.29 -15.23
CA SER A 657 0.65 0.10 -14.39
C SER A 657 1.01 0.43 -12.94
N TRP A 658 0.17 1.25 -12.33
CA TRP A 658 0.38 1.86 -11.03
C TRP A 658 -0.76 1.53 -10.09
N SER A 659 -0.44 0.81 -9.02
CA SER A 659 -1.39 0.33 -8.02
C SER A 659 -0.87 0.62 -6.60
N HIS A 660 -1.65 0.26 -5.60
CA HIS A 660 -1.25 0.37 -4.19
C HIS A 660 0.14 -0.22 -3.94
N GLY A 661 0.98 0.51 -3.21
CA GLY A 661 2.35 0.14 -2.91
C GLY A 661 3.36 0.39 -4.03
N CYS A 662 2.94 0.93 -5.18
CA CYS A 662 3.87 1.32 -6.23
C CYS A 662 4.53 2.68 -5.95
N TYR A 663 5.79 2.85 -6.37
CA TYR A 663 6.59 4.07 -6.19
C TYR A 663 7.84 4.07 -7.08
N THR A 664 8.50 5.22 -7.19
CA THR A 664 9.93 5.31 -7.52
C THR A 664 10.66 6.20 -6.51
N LEU A 665 11.97 6.03 -6.39
CA LEU A 665 12.84 6.79 -5.50
C LEU A 665 13.95 7.50 -6.28
N MET A 666 14.39 8.62 -5.73
CA MET A 666 15.60 9.30 -6.13
C MET A 666 16.82 8.52 -5.61
N HIS A 667 17.88 8.45 -6.40
CA HIS A 667 19.10 7.76 -6.01
C HIS A 667 20.30 8.34 -6.74
N ASP A 668 21.44 8.39 -6.06
CA ASP A 668 22.67 9.08 -6.49
C ASP A 668 23.25 8.57 -7.80
N ILE A 669 22.98 7.29 -8.12
CA ILE A 669 23.54 6.62 -9.31
C ILE A 669 22.40 6.18 -10.21
N ASP A 670 21.90 7.13 -10.95
CA ASP A 670 21.02 6.88 -12.07
C ASP A 670 21.68 7.47 -13.31
N ALA A 671 22.15 6.59 -14.19
CA ALA A 671 22.78 6.99 -15.44
C ALA A 671 21.81 7.80 -16.34
N GLU A 672 20.50 7.70 -16.10
CA GLU A 672 19.47 8.45 -16.83
C GLU A 672 19.14 9.82 -16.19
N LYS A 673 19.61 10.08 -14.96
CA LYS A 673 19.34 11.33 -14.20
C LYS A 673 20.31 12.48 -14.49
N SER A 674 21.41 12.25 -15.21
CA SER A 674 22.45 13.28 -15.43
C SER A 674 22.54 13.76 -16.89
N ASP A 675 21.46 13.62 -17.65
CA ASP A 675 21.38 14.06 -19.04
C ASP A 675 20.15 14.93 -19.28
N TYR A 676 20.25 15.83 -20.25
CA TYR A 676 19.12 16.64 -20.70
C TYR A 676 18.10 15.75 -21.37
N ALA A 677 16.84 15.87 -20.98
CA ALA A 677 15.79 14.98 -21.48
C ALA A 677 14.42 15.65 -21.45
N LEU A 678 13.57 15.28 -22.42
CA LEU A 678 12.15 15.61 -22.43
C LEU A 678 11.35 14.39 -21.95
N ASP A 679 10.72 14.51 -20.79
CA ASP A 679 9.77 13.51 -20.31
C ASP A 679 8.39 13.78 -20.90
N ALA A 680 7.73 12.72 -21.39
CA ALA A 680 6.36 12.76 -21.88
C ALA A 680 5.52 11.66 -21.22
N MET A 681 4.39 12.01 -20.62
CA MET A 681 3.53 11.08 -19.88
C MET A 681 2.07 11.25 -20.28
N LEU A 682 1.43 10.17 -20.70
CA LEU A 682 0.00 10.15 -21.04
C LEU A 682 -0.72 9.15 -20.15
N PHE A 683 -1.74 9.60 -19.42
CA PHE A 683 -2.40 8.82 -18.36
C PHE A 683 -3.75 8.24 -18.78
N TYR A 684 -4.09 7.11 -18.17
CA TYR A 684 -5.29 6.31 -18.40
C TYR A 684 -5.85 5.77 -17.07
N ASN A 685 -7.17 5.68 -16.93
CA ASN A 685 -7.84 5.14 -15.74
C ASN A 685 -7.58 5.89 -14.42
N CYS A 686 -7.39 7.20 -14.50
CA CYS A 686 -7.16 8.10 -13.37
C CYS A 686 -8.32 9.08 -13.14
N LYS A 687 -9.51 8.85 -13.73
CA LYS A 687 -10.70 9.68 -13.43
C LYS A 687 -11.03 9.64 -11.93
N GLY A 688 -11.02 10.81 -11.30
CA GLY A 688 -11.25 10.94 -9.85
C GLY A 688 -10.05 10.57 -8.99
N TRP A 689 -8.88 10.32 -9.60
CA TRP A 689 -7.62 10.19 -8.86
C TRP A 689 -7.28 11.51 -8.17
N LYS A 690 -6.87 11.42 -6.92
CA LYS A 690 -6.53 12.58 -6.10
C LYS A 690 -5.07 12.51 -5.68
N GLN A 691 -4.44 13.67 -5.52
CA GLN A 691 -3.06 13.76 -5.06
C GLN A 691 -2.85 13.08 -3.69
N GLU A 692 -3.87 13.05 -2.82
CA GLU A 692 -3.83 12.38 -1.51
C GLU A 692 -3.56 10.88 -1.58
N TYR A 693 -3.83 10.24 -2.72
CA TYR A 693 -3.57 8.84 -2.97
C TYR A 693 -2.11 8.53 -3.32
N GLY A 694 -1.31 9.55 -3.65
CA GLY A 694 0.01 9.38 -4.26
C GLY A 694 -0.07 9.19 -5.77
N GLY A 695 0.97 8.59 -6.38
CA GLY A 695 1.01 8.30 -7.82
C GLY A 695 1.27 9.52 -8.72
N TYR A 696 1.34 10.72 -8.15
CA TYR A 696 1.79 11.90 -8.88
C TYR A 696 3.30 11.85 -9.10
N THR A 697 3.75 12.42 -10.22
CA THR A 697 5.18 12.58 -10.52
C THR A 697 5.64 13.94 -9.99
N SER A 698 6.61 13.95 -9.10
CA SER A 698 7.22 15.16 -8.54
C SER A 698 8.60 15.36 -9.15
N TYR A 699 8.94 16.60 -9.47
CA TYR A 699 10.24 17.05 -9.94
C TYR A 699 10.87 17.96 -8.89
N VAL A 700 12.13 17.71 -8.57
CA VAL A 700 12.87 18.41 -7.51
C VAL A 700 14.27 18.77 -7.96
N ALA A 701 14.80 19.88 -7.45
CA ALA A 701 16.18 20.27 -7.68
C ALA A 701 17.15 19.36 -6.91
N LYS A 702 18.29 19.03 -7.53
CA LYS A 702 19.27 18.12 -6.97
C LYS A 702 19.95 18.71 -5.75
N GLY A 703 19.82 18.03 -4.61
CA GLY A 703 20.41 18.46 -3.34
C GLY A 703 19.59 19.53 -2.61
N GLU A 704 18.39 19.84 -3.09
CA GLU A 704 17.46 20.75 -2.46
C GLU A 704 16.17 20.01 -2.05
N ASP A 705 15.49 20.53 -1.03
CA ASP A 705 14.22 19.97 -0.54
C ASP A 705 12.99 20.61 -1.24
N GLU A 706 13.22 21.54 -2.18
CA GLU A 706 12.15 22.28 -2.84
C GLU A 706 11.59 21.53 -4.06
N GLU A 707 10.27 21.32 -4.05
CA GLU A 707 9.54 20.74 -5.17
C GLU A 707 9.35 21.80 -6.27
N LEU A 708 9.86 21.51 -7.47
CA LEU A 708 9.78 22.40 -8.62
C LEU A 708 8.41 22.28 -9.31
N LEU A 709 7.93 21.05 -9.49
CA LEU A 709 6.73 20.74 -10.24
C LEU A 709 6.10 19.42 -9.77
N THR A 710 4.77 19.38 -9.71
CA THR A 710 4.00 18.15 -9.54
C THR A 710 3.08 17.92 -10.74
N VAL A 711 3.19 16.75 -11.37
CA VAL A 711 2.32 16.27 -12.44
C VAL A 711 1.36 15.23 -11.88
N ASN A 712 0.07 15.58 -11.84
CA ASN A 712 -1.00 14.68 -11.38
C ASN A 712 -1.52 13.81 -12.55
N PRO A 713 -1.85 12.53 -12.32
CA PRO A 713 -2.49 11.70 -13.34
C PRO A 713 -3.82 12.31 -13.80
N MET A 714 -3.95 12.57 -15.10
CA MET A 714 -5.14 13.17 -15.71
C MET A 714 -5.49 12.48 -17.03
N GLU A 715 -6.75 12.06 -17.17
CA GLU A 715 -7.25 11.31 -18.34
C GLU A 715 -6.94 12.03 -19.64
N ASN A 716 -6.36 11.30 -20.60
CA ASN A 716 -6.03 11.77 -21.95
C ASN A 716 -5.24 13.10 -21.98
N CYS A 717 -4.47 13.38 -20.93
CA CYS A 717 -3.62 14.56 -20.84
C CYS A 717 -2.16 14.16 -21.06
N LEU A 718 -1.52 14.74 -22.07
CA LEU A 718 -0.08 14.57 -22.29
C LEU A 718 0.66 15.65 -21.49
N ALA A 719 1.39 15.22 -20.46
CA ALA A 719 2.32 16.08 -19.74
C ALA A 719 3.70 16.01 -20.39
N LEU A 720 4.28 17.16 -20.70
CA LEU A 720 5.65 17.32 -21.18
C LEU A 720 6.45 18.10 -20.14
N VAL A 721 7.63 17.61 -19.76
CA VAL A 721 8.53 18.28 -18.82
C VAL A 721 9.95 18.15 -19.31
N TYR A 722 10.63 19.28 -19.52
CA TYR A 722 12.05 19.27 -19.83
C TYR A 722 12.86 19.26 -18.55
N ARG A 723 13.82 18.34 -18.46
CA ARG A 723 14.74 18.22 -17.32
C ARG A 723 16.16 18.54 -17.76
N ASP A 724 16.85 19.30 -16.92
CA ASP A 724 18.30 19.44 -16.97
C ASP A 724 19.01 18.38 -16.10
N LYS A 725 20.33 18.53 -15.97
CA LYS A 725 21.21 17.60 -15.24
C LYS A 725 21.05 17.66 -13.71
N ASP A 726 20.42 18.72 -13.22
CA ASP A 726 20.23 18.98 -11.80
C ASP A 726 18.75 18.84 -11.40
N THR A 727 17.90 18.34 -12.30
CA THR A 727 16.48 18.06 -12.05
C THR A 727 16.25 16.56 -11.90
N MET A 728 15.79 16.15 -10.73
CA MET A 728 15.40 14.78 -10.44
C MET A 728 13.87 14.64 -10.46
N ARG A 729 13.38 13.41 -10.65
CA ARG A 729 11.95 13.11 -10.54
C ARG A 729 11.68 11.79 -9.84
N PHE A 730 10.48 11.67 -9.29
CA PHE A 730 9.97 10.41 -8.75
C PHE A 730 8.44 10.34 -8.82
N VAL A 731 7.90 9.12 -8.83
CA VAL A 731 6.46 8.87 -8.65
C VAL A 731 6.21 8.55 -7.19
N LYS A 732 5.40 9.39 -6.53
CA LYS A 732 5.11 9.25 -5.10
C LYS A 732 4.41 7.92 -4.80
N HIS A 733 4.80 7.30 -3.69
CA HIS A 733 4.15 6.10 -3.15
C HIS A 733 2.62 6.16 -3.15
N ILE A 734 1.99 5.16 -3.76
CA ILE A 734 0.54 5.02 -3.84
C ILE A 734 0.01 4.30 -2.59
N ASN A 735 -0.71 5.01 -1.74
CA ASN A 735 -1.22 4.51 -0.46
C ASN A 735 -2.54 3.73 -0.59
N HIS A 736 -3.01 3.12 0.49
CA HIS A 736 -4.17 2.22 0.46
C HIS A 736 -5.51 2.92 0.21
N LYS A 737 -5.60 4.25 0.33
CA LYS A 737 -6.86 4.98 0.08
C LYS A 737 -7.35 4.88 -1.36
N ILE A 738 -6.52 4.43 -2.30
CA ILE A 738 -6.99 4.08 -3.64
C ILE A 738 -8.04 2.97 -3.67
N GLN A 739 -8.17 2.18 -2.60
CA GLN A 739 -9.21 1.16 -2.45
C GLN A 739 -10.61 1.78 -2.31
N GLU A 740 -10.70 3.07 -2.00
CA GLU A 740 -11.96 3.84 -2.01
C GLU A 740 -12.47 4.14 -3.43
N MET A 741 -11.64 3.94 -4.46
CA MET A 741 -12.03 4.21 -5.84
C MET A 741 -12.91 3.08 -6.42
N PRO A 742 -14.04 3.42 -7.06
CA PRO A 742 -14.99 2.43 -7.59
C PRO A 742 -14.45 1.65 -8.82
N ASP A 743 -13.50 2.21 -9.56
CA ASP A 743 -13.13 1.75 -10.92
C ASP A 743 -11.77 1.00 -11.00
N GLY A 744 -11.28 0.48 -9.87
CA GLY A 744 -10.28 -0.59 -9.87
C GLY A 744 -8.88 -0.28 -9.34
N SER A 745 -8.70 0.74 -8.49
CA SER A 745 -7.46 0.99 -7.70
C SER A 745 -6.13 0.90 -8.47
N VAL A 746 -6.16 1.20 -9.77
CA VAL A 746 -5.02 1.15 -10.68
C VAL A 746 -5.17 2.24 -11.73
N TYR A 747 -4.11 3.00 -12.01
CA TYR A 747 -4.01 3.79 -13.23
C TYR A 747 -2.87 3.28 -14.11
N TYR A 748 -2.91 3.65 -15.39
CA TYR A 748 -1.86 3.31 -16.34
C TYR A 748 -1.28 4.59 -16.94
N ASP A 749 -0.05 4.49 -17.42
CA ASP A 749 0.50 5.53 -18.28
C ASP A 749 1.32 4.93 -19.44
N ILE A 750 1.45 5.72 -20.49
CA ILE A 750 2.53 5.60 -21.45
C ILE A 750 3.58 6.62 -21.03
N SER A 751 4.77 6.15 -20.67
CA SER A 751 5.88 6.98 -20.26
C SER A 751 6.96 6.93 -21.33
N ALA A 752 7.23 8.09 -21.93
CA ALA A 752 8.30 8.29 -22.89
C ALA A 752 9.34 9.28 -22.36
N VAL A 753 10.60 9.08 -22.77
CA VAL A 753 11.71 10.00 -22.51
C VAL A 753 12.46 10.19 -23.82
N TYR A 754 12.66 11.44 -24.24
CA TYR A 754 13.35 11.81 -25.48
C TYR A 754 14.65 12.55 -25.18
N TYR A 755 15.64 12.33 -26.03
CA TYR A 755 16.98 12.91 -25.98
C TYR A 755 17.30 13.49 -27.36
N GLU A 756 17.97 14.65 -27.41
CA GLU A 756 18.46 15.31 -28.64
C GLU A 756 19.60 14.53 -29.34
#